data_AF-A0AAD5VL88-F1
#
_entry.id   AF-A0AAD5VL88-F1
#
_cell.length_a   1.000
_cell.length_b   1.000
_cell.length_c   1.000
_cell.angle_alpha   90.00
_cell.angle_beta   90.00
_cell.angle_gamma   90.00
#
_symmetry.space_group_name_H-M   'P 1'
#
loop_
_entity.id
_entity.type
_entity.pdbx_description
1 polymer ?
#
loop_
_entity_poly.entity_id
_entity_poly.type
_entity_poly.pdbx_seq_one_letter_code
_entity_poly.pdbx_strand_id
1 'polypeptide(L)'
;MLAPAFLSALTLFLLENVQATSPSQFYWIDVTPTEDLDWHPCYQPLRRECARLLVPLNHLNQSDESSGNASIALIRIPSPFANSTFNTTHVPDPRYRGPILFNPGGPGGSGIDFLNLAGDMLAQVLGDEFDLVSFDPRGVARSTPKILFLDSPGRGEREVWDSDPLGVIRDGAGDPFRNVTGEKGNTLEWLWARAVTTNKQAEARNGEWLGYVNTEQTAHDMLSIVNASGRDKLAYWGFSYGSLLGMTFASLFPDKIERVVVDGVVDGDNYYATLWSDNLLDTPKTMNLFFETCHAAGSSLCPLWAPSPALIAANLTRIYQDIITNPIPYSNGTAAYGVLDFSHVRGAVFTSLYSPYASWPKLARALSELGSPERNPTAMWELIGPPIFRCSCSGTCNDKDTREQDFEAAVVDSRSAIACSDGADFPSDVVHAREFFDDLSEKSEWADVWSQIHLYCSGWPKVKKGYQGPVGAATSSPLLFVSNTADPVTPHAGAEKMSARFPGSRLLTQDAPGHTSVNSPSNCTLSYIREYFLSGKLPPEGTVCPVDRSPFSNVTYPLLGLGGLSARGDIYVNETAGSFILEDNVQSGDEAQLDMDDVVSPTIILKLLIIRPENMHFVQPGRQAKSLLAAASFLLLTKSTAAAGPGFSSLEARASNSSSQEFYGIDVEPTENLVWYPCYQPLRRECARLLVPLDHLDKSNNSSKTAAIALIRVPSPYADSSLNPTNGTDPRYRGPVLFNPGGPGGGGVDFINGLGDSFTTILGPEFDIVGFDPRGVQRSTPKIQFWDAPGHGEREVWNSDSSLGFVRGGPGDPFRHITGETGNSLEWSWAYARTSNLQAKARGGDWLGYTTTEQTVHDMLSILDAYGQKKLMYWGVSYGTVIGATFATLFPDRVERILMDGVVDSDNYYATLWNNNLIDTSKTVDVFFKTCYAAGKSGCPLWAPSPSLIEANLNRIYKELIVNPIPYSNGTFYGFVDYPKVRGQFFSSLVSPFTSWFALAQALSDLGSPQRDPTKMWELSAAPAFHCSCSGSTCDDKETRERDLVAAFSEARTGIACSDGADLPDDIASLRSWYEDFSKTSEWANAWAQVHIACVGFPKVKKGFQGPVGAKNTSSPMLFVTNTADPLTPSVNARKMAARFPGSGLLTLDAPGHSSVFVPSNCTWTHAREYFVSGTLPAKGTVCPADISPFPGLLGASDADSSTGGASVVRRDAVHTLGKVWQGFATSLLRRT
;
A
#
# COMPACT_ATOMS: atom_id res chain seq x y z
N MET A 1 -24.41 -60.75 -50.34
CA MET A 1 -25.68 -61.05 -49.66
C MET A 1 -25.61 -60.44 -48.26
N LEU A 2 -26.57 -59.57 -47.92
CA LEU A 2 -26.97 -58.99 -46.62
C LEU A 2 -25.92 -58.68 -45.51
N ALA A 3 -26.15 -57.54 -44.84
CA ALA A 3 -25.35 -56.90 -43.77
C ALA A 3 -23.97 -56.37 -44.23
N PRO A 4 -23.87 -55.05 -44.54
CA PRO A 4 -23.87 -54.04 -43.46
C PRO A 4 -24.64 -52.75 -43.80
N ALA A 5 -25.68 -52.41 -43.03
CA ALA A 5 -26.43 -51.15 -43.20
C ALA A 5 -27.01 -50.57 -41.89
N PHE A 6 -26.66 -51.11 -40.72
CA PHE A 6 -27.32 -50.77 -39.44
C PHE A 6 -26.42 -50.16 -38.35
N LEU A 7 -25.08 -50.20 -38.49
CA LEU A 7 -24.18 -49.61 -37.47
C LEU A 7 -23.81 -48.14 -37.71
N SER A 8 -23.97 -47.62 -38.93
CA SER A 8 -23.56 -46.25 -39.29
C SER A 8 -24.55 -45.15 -38.88
N ALA A 9 -25.76 -45.53 -38.44
CA ALA A 9 -26.81 -44.57 -38.05
C ALA A 9 -26.82 -44.26 -36.54
N LEU A 10 -26.29 -45.15 -35.70
CA LEU A 10 -26.32 -44.98 -34.24
C LEU A 10 -25.18 -44.08 -33.72
N THR A 11 -24.08 -43.97 -34.45
CA THR A 11 -22.92 -43.15 -34.07
C THR A 11 -23.09 -41.66 -34.36
N LEU A 12 -23.91 -41.25 -35.34
CA LEU A 12 -24.22 -39.82 -35.52
C LEU A 12 -25.27 -39.31 -34.50
N PHE A 13 -26.20 -40.15 -34.05
CA PHE A 13 -27.24 -39.73 -33.09
C PHE A 13 -26.74 -39.61 -31.62
N LEU A 14 -25.54 -40.10 -31.32
CA LEU A 14 -24.92 -40.03 -29.99
C LEU A 14 -23.82 -38.95 -29.88
N LEU A 15 -23.57 -38.17 -30.94
CA LEU A 15 -22.59 -37.09 -30.96
C LEU A 15 -23.18 -35.67 -31.03
N GLU A 16 -24.50 -35.51 -31.16
CA GLU A 16 -25.17 -34.19 -31.17
C GLU A 16 -25.81 -33.79 -29.83
N ASN A 17 -25.71 -34.61 -28.77
CA ASN A 17 -26.27 -34.30 -27.44
C ASN A 17 -25.28 -34.45 -26.27
N VAL A 18 -23.98 -34.42 -26.55
CA VAL A 18 -22.96 -34.16 -25.53
C VAL A 18 -22.25 -32.86 -25.86
N GLN A 19 -22.99 -31.75 -25.71
CA GLN A 19 -22.34 -30.55 -25.19
C GLN A 19 -21.84 -30.93 -23.80
N ALA A 20 -20.56 -31.30 -23.72
CA ALA A 20 -19.83 -31.30 -22.47
C ALA A 20 -19.75 -29.84 -22.02
N THR A 21 -20.77 -29.39 -21.32
CA THR A 21 -20.72 -28.15 -20.55
C THR A 21 -19.53 -28.28 -19.63
N SER A 22 -18.54 -27.38 -19.79
CA SER A 22 -17.65 -27.03 -18.69
C SER A 22 -18.51 -26.91 -17.42
N PRO A 23 -18.09 -27.46 -16.26
CA PRO A 23 -18.80 -27.18 -15.02
C PRO A 23 -19.00 -25.66 -14.93
N SER A 24 -20.25 -25.24 -14.79
CA SER A 24 -20.54 -23.82 -14.59
C SER A 24 -19.84 -23.39 -13.31
N GLN A 25 -19.00 -22.35 -13.41
CA GLN A 25 -18.30 -21.77 -12.26
C GLN A 25 -19.34 -21.46 -11.17
N PHE A 26 -19.12 -22.01 -9.98
CA PHE A 26 -20.03 -21.82 -8.84
C PHE A 26 -19.81 -20.42 -8.25
N TYR A 27 -20.91 -19.76 -7.90
CA TYR A 27 -20.92 -18.43 -7.30
C TYR A 27 -21.92 -18.38 -6.15
N TRP A 28 -21.48 -17.86 -4.99
CA TRP A 28 -22.33 -17.67 -3.80
C TRP A 28 -23.48 -16.69 -4.03
N ILE A 29 -23.31 -15.72 -4.94
CA ILE A 29 -24.36 -14.77 -5.32
C ILE A 29 -25.53 -15.44 -6.08
N ASP A 30 -25.31 -16.61 -6.69
CA ASP A 30 -26.36 -17.39 -7.36
C ASP A 30 -27.14 -18.32 -6.41
N VAL A 31 -26.60 -18.57 -5.20
CA VAL A 31 -27.33 -19.30 -4.16
C VAL A 31 -28.35 -18.36 -3.51
N THR A 32 -29.62 -18.69 -3.65
CA THR A 32 -30.73 -17.92 -3.06
C THR A 32 -30.88 -18.30 -1.58
N PRO A 33 -30.90 -17.32 -0.65
CA PRO A 33 -31.18 -17.61 0.76
C PRO A 33 -32.61 -18.13 0.98
N THR A 34 -32.75 -19.20 1.77
CA THR A 34 -34.02 -19.90 2.05
C THR A 34 -34.21 -20.16 3.54
N GLU A 35 -35.46 -20.33 4.00
CA GLU A 35 -35.76 -20.68 5.41
C GLU A 35 -35.38 -22.13 5.76
N ASP A 36 -35.40 -23.02 4.76
CA ASP A 36 -34.87 -24.39 4.81
C ASP A 36 -33.47 -24.48 4.17
N LEU A 37 -32.75 -25.58 4.39
CA LEU A 37 -31.44 -25.82 3.75
C LEU A 37 -31.60 -26.42 2.34
N ASP A 38 -31.58 -25.56 1.31
CA ASP A 38 -31.42 -25.98 -0.10
C ASP A 38 -29.93 -26.13 -0.44
N TRP A 39 -29.50 -27.35 -0.77
CA TRP A 39 -28.09 -27.70 -0.98
C TRP A 39 -27.74 -27.79 -2.48
N HIS A 40 -26.82 -26.95 -2.93
CA HIS A 40 -26.32 -26.92 -4.30
C HIS A 40 -24.88 -27.49 -4.40
N PRO A 41 -24.51 -28.19 -5.48
CA PRO A 41 -23.13 -28.62 -5.70
C PRO A 41 -22.20 -27.40 -5.85
N CYS A 42 -21.12 -27.37 -5.07
CA CYS A 42 -20.10 -26.31 -5.10
C CYS A 42 -18.69 -26.92 -5.08
N TYR A 43 -17.66 -26.08 -5.31
CA TYR A 43 -16.22 -26.43 -5.25
C TYR A 43 -15.85 -27.79 -5.91
N GLN A 44 -16.46 -28.10 -7.06
CA GLN A 44 -16.17 -29.33 -7.78
C GLN A 44 -14.72 -29.34 -8.30
N PRO A 45 -14.00 -30.47 -8.25
CA PRO A 45 -14.49 -31.84 -8.02
C PRO A 45 -14.55 -32.32 -6.55
N LEU A 46 -14.32 -31.46 -5.55
CA LEU A 46 -14.18 -31.85 -4.13
C LEU A 46 -15.47 -32.34 -3.44
N ARG A 47 -16.55 -32.63 -4.19
CA ARG A 47 -17.86 -33.10 -3.69
C ARG A 47 -18.40 -32.28 -2.51
N ARG A 48 -18.29 -30.95 -2.58
CA ARG A 48 -18.87 -30.04 -1.58
C ARG A 48 -20.31 -29.67 -1.99
N GLU A 49 -21.17 -29.52 -0.99
CA GLU A 49 -22.51 -28.95 -1.10
C GLU A 49 -22.51 -27.60 -0.38
N CYS A 50 -23.21 -26.60 -0.92
CA CYS A 50 -23.30 -25.25 -0.35
C CYS A 50 -24.76 -24.78 -0.28
N ALA A 51 -25.12 -24.08 0.80
CA ALA A 51 -26.47 -23.57 1.07
C ALA A 51 -26.41 -22.18 1.72
N ARG A 52 -27.54 -21.46 1.71
CA ARG A 52 -27.69 -20.17 2.43
C ARG A 52 -28.97 -20.16 3.25
N LEU A 53 -28.84 -20.18 4.57
CA LEU A 53 -29.97 -20.20 5.50
C LEU A 53 -30.38 -18.77 5.89
N LEU A 54 -31.67 -18.44 5.80
CA LEU A 54 -32.24 -17.21 6.34
C LEU A 54 -32.51 -17.36 7.84
N VAL A 55 -32.09 -16.37 8.61
CA VAL A 55 -32.28 -16.30 10.07
C VAL A 55 -32.67 -14.87 10.48
N PRO A 56 -33.44 -14.69 11.57
CA PRO A 56 -33.67 -13.37 12.14
C PRO A 56 -32.36 -12.63 12.46
N LEU A 57 -32.28 -11.33 12.12
CA LEU A 57 -31.12 -10.52 12.52
C LEU A 57 -31.09 -10.32 14.05
N ASN A 58 -32.24 -10.32 14.72
CA ASN A 58 -32.34 -10.19 16.17
C ASN A 58 -33.19 -11.32 16.78
N HIS A 59 -32.55 -12.44 17.12
CA HIS A 59 -33.23 -13.60 17.72
C HIS A 59 -33.87 -13.31 19.08
N LEU A 60 -33.40 -12.28 19.78
CA LEU A 60 -33.87 -11.91 21.13
C LEU A 60 -35.16 -11.06 21.12
N ASN A 61 -35.61 -10.56 19.97
CA ASN A 61 -36.92 -9.91 19.83
C ASN A 61 -37.53 -10.14 18.44
N GLN A 62 -38.06 -11.35 18.23
CA GLN A 62 -38.71 -11.74 16.97
C GLN A 62 -40.03 -11.00 16.67
N SER A 63 -40.54 -10.17 17.60
CA SER A 63 -41.73 -9.34 17.35
C SER A 63 -41.41 -8.02 16.62
N ASP A 64 -40.13 -7.71 16.46
CA ASP A 64 -39.64 -6.52 15.75
C ASP A 64 -39.24 -6.87 14.30
N GLU A 65 -40.24 -6.90 13.41
CA GLU A 65 -40.03 -7.09 11.96
C GLU A 65 -39.11 -6.01 11.34
N SER A 66 -38.87 -4.87 12.01
CA SER A 66 -37.97 -3.84 11.50
C SER A 66 -36.48 -4.19 11.63
N SER A 67 -36.14 -5.19 12.46
CA SER A 67 -34.76 -5.69 12.60
C SER A 67 -34.24 -6.41 11.34
N GLY A 68 -35.12 -6.96 10.48
CA GLY A 68 -34.71 -7.68 9.26
C GLY A 68 -34.06 -9.05 9.50
N ASN A 69 -33.47 -9.62 8.43
CA ASN A 69 -32.89 -10.97 8.40
C ASN A 69 -31.40 -10.96 8.04
N ALA A 70 -30.66 -11.93 8.57
CA ALA A 70 -29.36 -12.34 8.06
C ALA A 70 -29.49 -13.57 7.16
N SER A 71 -28.50 -13.77 6.28
CA SER A 71 -28.30 -15.00 5.52
C SER A 71 -26.95 -15.59 5.90
N ILE A 72 -26.98 -16.81 6.42
CA ILE A 72 -25.81 -17.57 6.85
C ILE A 72 -25.37 -18.48 5.70
N ALA A 73 -24.11 -18.40 5.27
CA ALA A 73 -23.53 -19.29 4.28
C ALA A 73 -23.05 -20.59 4.93
N LEU A 74 -23.37 -21.74 4.33
CA LEU A 74 -22.97 -23.07 4.82
C LEU A 74 -22.32 -23.90 3.73
N ILE A 75 -21.29 -24.66 4.10
CA ILE A 75 -20.67 -25.72 3.31
C ILE A 75 -20.87 -27.07 4.01
N ARG A 76 -21.03 -28.12 3.22
CA ARG A 76 -21.15 -29.50 3.69
C ARG A 76 -20.30 -30.45 2.86
N ILE A 77 -19.71 -31.43 3.54
CA ILE A 77 -19.25 -32.69 2.96
C ILE A 77 -20.32 -33.72 3.35
N PRO A 78 -21.13 -34.21 2.40
CA PRO A 78 -22.21 -35.15 2.71
C PRO A 78 -21.65 -36.54 3.03
N SER A 79 -22.19 -37.17 4.07
CA SER A 79 -21.95 -38.57 4.39
C SER A 79 -22.40 -39.46 3.22
N PRO A 80 -21.62 -40.48 2.80
CA PRO A 80 -22.10 -41.47 1.85
C PRO A 80 -23.27 -42.32 2.38
N PHE A 81 -23.57 -42.26 3.68
CA PHE A 81 -24.71 -42.93 4.32
C PHE A 81 -25.96 -42.04 4.42
N ALA A 82 -25.84 -40.72 4.18
CA ALA A 82 -26.97 -39.78 4.16
C ALA A 82 -27.92 -39.97 2.97
N ASN A 83 -27.49 -40.67 1.90
CA ASN A 83 -28.25 -40.88 0.66
C ASN A 83 -28.70 -39.57 -0.05
N SER A 84 -27.81 -38.58 -0.19
CA SER A 84 -28.07 -37.33 -0.93
C SER A 84 -27.73 -37.38 -2.44
N THR A 85 -27.92 -38.51 -3.13
CA THR A 85 -27.92 -38.46 -4.61
C THR A 85 -29.26 -37.90 -5.10
N PHE A 86 -29.18 -36.78 -5.85
CA PHE A 86 -30.32 -36.07 -6.44
C PHE A 86 -31.35 -37.06 -7.03
N ASN A 87 -32.59 -37.00 -6.53
CA ASN A 87 -33.68 -37.97 -6.73
C ASN A 87 -33.42 -39.41 -6.24
N THR A 88 -33.87 -39.75 -5.01
CA THR A 88 -34.96 -40.74 -4.80
C THR A 88 -35.36 -40.85 -3.31
N THR A 89 -36.60 -41.28 -3.07
CA THR A 89 -37.21 -41.42 -1.73
C THR A 89 -36.75 -42.69 -0.98
N HIS A 90 -35.50 -42.72 -0.49
CA HIS A 90 -34.98 -43.81 0.33
C HIS A 90 -34.75 -43.41 1.79
N VAL A 91 -34.95 -44.37 2.70
CA VAL A 91 -34.62 -44.23 4.12
C VAL A 91 -33.10 -44.13 4.29
N PRO A 92 -32.55 -43.24 5.14
CA PRO A 92 -31.12 -43.15 5.41
C PRO A 92 -30.54 -44.49 5.91
N ASP A 93 -29.27 -44.76 5.60
CA ASP A 93 -28.59 -45.95 6.09
C ASP A 93 -28.47 -45.89 7.63
N PRO A 94 -28.71 -46.97 8.39
CA PRO A 94 -28.63 -46.97 9.86
C PRO A 94 -27.28 -46.53 10.46
N ARG A 95 -26.22 -46.41 9.65
CA ARG A 95 -24.91 -45.88 10.04
C ARG A 95 -24.83 -44.35 10.01
N TYR A 96 -25.75 -43.67 9.35
CA TYR A 96 -25.79 -42.20 9.29
C TYR A 96 -26.18 -41.60 10.64
N ARG A 97 -25.38 -40.66 11.13
CA ARG A 97 -25.49 -40.08 12.47
C ARG A 97 -25.90 -38.62 12.51
N GLY A 98 -26.04 -37.96 11.35
CA GLY A 98 -26.37 -36.54 11.25
C GLY A 98 -25.16 -35.63 11.04
N PRO A 99 -25.37 -34.30 11.07
CA PRO A 99 -24.31 -33.33 10.89
C PRO A 99 -23.51 -33.07 12.16
N ILE A 100 -22.20 -32.88 12.00
CA ILE A 100 -21.31 -32.22 12.98
C ILE A 100 -21.02 -30.82 12.45
N LEU A 101 -21.31 -29.79 13.25
CA LEU A 101 -20.99 -28.40 12.93
C LEU A 101 -19.54 -28.08 13.34
N PHE A 102 -18.83 -27.33 12.50
CA PHE A 102 -17.47 -26.85 12.78
C PHE A 102 -17.41 -25.33 12.81
N ASN A 103 -16.49 -24.79 13.63
CA ASN A 103 -16.10 -23.39 13.55
C ASN A 103 -14.58 -23.25 13.82
N PRO A 104 -13.81 -22.56 12.95
CA PRO A 104 -12.35 -22.44 13.07
C PRO A 104 -11.88 -21.42 14.12
N GLY A 105 -12.78 -20.57 14.64
CA GLY A 105 -12.42 -19.50 15.56
C GLY A 105 -12.11 -18.16 14.88
N GLY A 106 -11.06 -17.49 15.36
CA GLY A 106 -10.73 -16.10 15.02
C GLY A 106 -10.95 -15.15 16.21
N PRO A 107 -12.14 -14.53 16.41
CA PRO A 107 -13.36 -14.61 15.58
C PRO A 107 -13.18 -14.05 14.16
N GLY A 108 -14.20 -14.15 13.33
CA GLY A 108 -14.14 -13.71 11.92
C GLY A 108 -13.56 -14.75 10.95
N GLY A 109 -13.09 -15.90 11.44
CA GLY A 109 -12.61 -16.99 10.58
C GLY A 109 -13.73 -17.59 9.72
N SER A 110 -13.46 -17.70 8.42
CA SER A 110 -14.36 -18.32 7.44
C SER A 110 -14.49 -19.83 7.68
N GLY A 111 -15.69 -20.26 8.06
CA GLY A 111 -16.02 -21.68 8.20
C GLY A 111 -16.10 -22.38 6.84
N ILE A 112 -16.45 -21.64 5.78
CA ILE A 112 -16.47 -22.14 4.40
C ILE A 112 -15.06 -22.54 3.95
N ASP A 113 -14.10 -21.61 4.06
CA ASP A 113 -12.71 -21.86 3.64
C ASP A 113 -12.05 -22.91 4.54
N PHE A 114 -12.34 -22.89 5.84
CA PHE A 114 -11.87 -23.92 6.77
C PHE A 114 -12.29 -25.32 6.34
N LEU A 115 -13.58 -25.61 6.13
CA LEU A 115 -13.98 -26.97 5.74
C LEU A 115 -13.53 -27.33 4.32
N ASN A 116 -13.42 -26.35 3.42
CA ASN A 116 -12.90 -26.61 2.08
C ASN A 116 -11.45 -27.11 2.13
N LEU A 117 -10.60 -26.51 2.98
CA LEU A 117 -9.20 -26.90 3.22
C LEU A 117 -9.05 -28.15 4.12
N ALA A 118 -9.84 -28.22 5.20
CA ALA A 118 -9.65 -29.18 6.30
C ALA A 118 -10.52 -30.44 6.20
N GLY A 119 -11.62 -30.37 5.46
CA GLY A 119 -12.73 -31.30 5.60
C GLY A 119 -12.39 -32.75 5.26
N ASP A 120 -11.49 -33.01 4.31
CA ASP A 120 -11.07 -34.37 3.95
C ASP A 120 -10.18 -35.01 5.03
N MET A 121 -9.45 -34.22 5.83
CA MET A 121 -8.72 -34.69 7.01
C MET A 121 -9.70 -34.93 8.17
N LEU A 122 -10.65 -34.02 8.40
CA LEU A 122 -11.69 -34.20 9.44
C LEU A 122 -12.56 -35.43 9.16
N ALA A 123 -12.87 -35.72 7.89
CA ALA A 123 -13.59 -36.91 7.47
C ALA A 123 -12.80 -38.20 7.75
N GLN A 124 -11.48 -38.20 7.58
CA GLN A 124 -10.64 -39.35 7.99
C GLN A 124 -10.68 -39.57 9.51
N VAL A 125 -10.65 -38.50 10.30
CA VAL A 125 -10.74 -38.57 11.78
C VAL A 125 -12.10 -39.12 12.22
N LEU A 126 -13.19 -38.55 11.74
CA LEU A 126 -14.55 -38.81 12.25
C LEU A 126 -15.22 -40.01 11.59
N GLY A 127 -14.91 -40.27 10.32
CA GLY A 127 -15.47 -41.32 9.49
C GLY A 127 -16.64 -40.86 8.62
N ASP A 128 -17.07 -41.79 7.77
CA ASP A 128 -18.17 -41.61 6.82
C ASP A 128 -19.56 -41.49 7.48
N GLU A 129 -19.67 -41.71 8.79
CA GLU A 129 -20.94 -41.74 9.53
C GLU A 129 -21.65 -40.38 9.67
N PHE A 130 -20.95 -39.26 9.46
CA PHE A 130 -21.45 -37.91 9.71
C PHE A 130 -21.42 -37.05 8.45
N ASP A 131 -22.35 -36.09 8.37
CA ASP A 131 -22.10 -34.93 7.51
C ASP A 131 -21.13 -34.00 8.23
N LEU A 132 -20.14 -33.49 7.53
CA LEU A 132 -19.31 -32.42 8.06
C LEU A 132 -19.87 -31.11 7.55
N VAL A 133 -20.32 -30.23 8.45
CA VAL A 133 -20.98 -28.97 8.10
C VAL A 133 -20.23 -27.81 8.75
N SER A 134 -19.94 -26.77 7.99
CA SER A 134 -19.34 -25.55 8.53
C SER A 134 -20.05 -24.34 7.95
N PHE A 135 -19.97 -23.21 8.64
CA PHE A 135 -20.71 -22.00 8.29
C PHE A 135 -19.86 -20.76 8.56
N ASP A 136 -20.06 -19.73 7.74
CA ASP A 136 -19.54 -18.40 8.06
C ASP A 136 -20.51 -17.74 9.04
N PRO A 137 -20.10 -17.31 10.25
CA PRO A 137 -20.99 -16.58 11.15
C PRO A 137 -21.60 -15.33 10.50
N ARG A 138 -22.70 -14.82 11.06
CA ARG A 138 -23.28 -13.52 10.65
C ARG A 138 -22.21 -12.41 10.59
N GLY A 139 -22.23 -11.60 9.55
CA GLY A 139 -21.21 -10.58 9.30
C GLY A 139 -19.92 -11.08 8.65
N VAL A 140 -19.61 -12.39 8.74
CA VAL A 140 -18.36 -13.01 8.28
C VAL A 140 -18.45 -13.45 6.82
N ALA A 141 -17.41 -13.14 6.05
CA ALA A 141 -17.14 -13.62 4.70
C ALA A 141 -18.38 -13.72 3.77
N ARG A 142 -18.95 -14.92 3.59
CA ARG A 142 -20.05 -15.19 2.63
C ARG A 142 -21.45 -14.96 3.21
N SER A 143 -21.54 -14.78 4.52
CA SER A 143 -22.78 -14.43 5.21
C SER A 143 -23.09 -12.94 5.06
N THR A 144 -24.38 -12.58 5.04
CA THR A 144 -24.85 -11.21 4.80
C THR A 144 -25.89 -10.79 5.84
N PRO A 145 -25.98 -9.50 6.25
CA PRO A 145 -25.16 -8.35 5.82
C PRO A 145 -23.67 -8.51 6.15
N LYS A 146 -22.79 -7.91 5.34
CA LYS A 146 -21.33 -8.02 5.44
C LYS A 146 -20.79 -6.94 6.36
N ILE A 147 -19.88 -7.28 7.27
CA ILE A 147 -19.12 -6.28 8.02
C ILE A 147 -18.01 -5.73 7.13
N LEU A 148 -18.02 -4.42 6.88
CA LEU A 148 -16.98 -3.70 6.16
C LEU A 148 -16.74 -2.34 6.83
N PHE A 149 -15.55 -2.14 7.39
CA PHE A 149 -15.10 -0.86 7.94
C PHE A 149 -14.42 -0.03 6.85
N LEU A 150 -13.67 -0.71 5.99
CA LEU A 150 -13.07 -0.14 4.78
C LEU A 150 -13.63 -0.84 3.55
N ASP A 151 -13.39 -0.25 2.39
CA ASP A 151 -13.91 -0.73 1.13
C ASP A 151 -13.19 -2.02 0.71
N SER A 152 -13.92 -2.88 -0.02
CA SER A 152 -13.49 -4.26 -0.28
C SER A 152 -12.17 -4.34 -1.07
N PRO A 153 -11.37 -5.41 -0.86
CA PRO A 153 -10.12 -5.63 -1.56
C PRO A 153 -10.28 -5.48 -3.07
N GLY A 154 -9.32 -4.80 -3.68
CA GLY A 154 -9.40 -4.42 -5.09
C GLY A 154 -9.96 -3.03 -5.36
N ARG A 155 -10.60 -2.34 -4.39
CA ARG A 155 -10.78 -0.87 -4.44
C ARG A 155 -9.64 -0.09 -3.76
N GLY A 156 -8.76 -0.78 -3.05
CA GLY A 156 -7.44 -0.26 -2.64
C GLY A 156 -7.39 0.42 -1.28
N GLU A 157 -8.56 0.78 -0.73
CA GLU A 157 -8.68 1.51 0.54
C GLU A 157 -8.13 0.69 1.72
N ARG A 158 -8.48 -0.60 1.80
CA ARG A 158 -7.99 -1.52 2.83
C ARG A 158 -6.48 -1.72 2.72
N GLU A 159 -5.97 -1.95 1.52
CA GLU A 159 -4.56 -2.26 1.29
C GLU A 159 -3.64 -1.06 1.57
N VAL A 160 -4.05 0.17 1.22
CA VAL A 160 -3.29 1.40 1.55
C VAL A 160 -3.40 1.76 3.02
N TRP A 161 -4.53 1.46 3.69
CA TRP A 161 -4.57 1.56 5.15
C TRP A 161 -3.56 0.61 5.79
N ASP A 162 -3.49 -0.64 5.32
CA ASP A 162 -2.65 -1.71 5.86
C ASP A 162 -1.17 -1.67 5.44
N SER A 163 -0.75 -0.68 4.67
CA SER A 163 0.64 -0.48 4.21
C SER A 163 1.34 0.73 4.83
N ASP A 164 0.86 1.24 5.96
CA ASP A 164 1.58 2.22 6.76
C ASP A 164 2.72 1.52 7.54
N PRO A 165 3.92 2.10 7.73
CA PRO A 165 5.06 1.38 8.33
C PRO A 165 4.80 0.95 9.77
N LEU A 166 4.00 1.76 10.47
CA LEU A 166 3.57 1.54 11.85
C LEU A 166 2.25 0.75 11.88
N GLY A 167 1.57 0.68 10.73
CA GLY A 167 0.26 0.06 10.54
C GLY A 167 0.32 -1.43 10.31
N VAL A 168 0.16 -2.18 11.39
CA VAL A 168 -0.50 -3.49 11.30
C VAL A 168 -1.68 -3.47 12.25
N ILE A 169 -2.85 -3.34 11.63
CA ILE A 169 -4.10 -3.96 12.10
C ILE A 169 -4.55 -4.89 10.95
N ARG A 170 -3.58 -5.63 10.38
CA ARG A 170 -3.83 -6.76 9.49
C ARG A 170 -4.02 -7.97 10.38
N ASP A 171 -5.27 -8.33 10.59
CA ASP A 171 -5.65 -9.45 11.45
C ASP A 171 -6.62 -10.40 10.73
N GLY A 172 -6.32 -10.63 9.44
CA GLY A 172 -6.84 -11.80 8.74
C GLY A 172 -6.23 -13.07 9.33
N ALA A 173 -6.92 -14.20 9.17
CA ALA A 173 -6.44 -15.50 9.64
C ALA A 173 -5.16 -15.95 8.89
N GLY A 174 -4.01 -15.44 9.33
CA GLY A 174 -2.68 -15.74 8.79
C GLY A 174 -1.78 -14.53 8.50
N ASP A 175 -2.17 -13.29 8.80
CA ASP A 175 -1.22 -12.16 8.79
C ASP A 175 -0.37 -12.17 10.09
N PRO A 176 0.94 -11.83 10.04
CA PRO A 176 1.79 -11.80 11.22
C PRO A 176 1.54 -10.54 12.06
N PHE A 177 1.16 -10.75 13.33
CA PHE A 177 1.13 -9.72 14.37
C PHE A 177 2.47 -8.95 14.41
N ARG A 178 2.49 -7.66 14.06
CA ARG A 178 3.68 -6.80 14.25
C ARG A 178 3.72 -6.20 15.66
N ASN A 179 4.86 -5.63 16.00
CA ASN A 179 5.21 -5.24 17.36
C ASN A 179 4.80 -3.79 17.73
N VAL A 180 4.20 -3.64 18.92
CA VAL A 180 4.09 -2.41 19.70
C VAL A 180 5.37 -2.19 20.52
N THR A 181 6.40 -1.58 19.93
CA THR A 181 7.67 -1.30 20.63
C THR A 181 7.49 -0.21 21.69
N GLY A 182 7.14 -0.60 22.92
CA GLY A 182 6.62 0.30 23.97
C GLY A 182 7.63 1.07 24.82
N GLU A 183 8.90 0.65 24.92
CA GLU A 183 9.86 1.26 25.86
C GLU A 183 10.43 2.62 25.41
N LYS A 184 10.54 2.85 24.09
CA LYS A 184 11.10 4.07 23.51
C LYS A 184 10.44 4.39 22.16
N GLY A 185 9.22 4.91 22.21
CA GLY A 185 8.50 5.41 21.05
C GLY A 185 7.03 5.72 21.34
N ASN A 186 6.34 6.31 20.36
CA ASN A 186 4.90 6.59 20.43
C ASN A 186 4.05 5.64 19.56
N THR A 187 4.54 4.42 19.34
CA THR A 187 3.90 3.39 18.51
C THR A 187 2.55 2.95 19.08
N LEU A 188 2.43 2.87 20.41
CA LEU A 188 1.17 2.51 21.08
C LEU A 188 0.10 3.58 20.87
N GLU A 189 0.45 4.84 21.09
CA GLU A 189 -0.42 6.01 20.87
C GLU A 189 -0.92 6.07 19.42
N TRP A 190 -0.03 5.74 18.49
CA TRP A 190 -0.33 5.68 17.06
C TRP A 190 -1.31 4.53 16.74
N LEU A 191 -1.07 3.32 17.27
CA LEU A 191 -1.96 2.17 17.07
C LEU A 191 -3.33 2.38 17.68
N TRP A 192 -3.40 3.00 18.87
CA TRP A 192 -4.65 3.43 19.49
C TRP A 192 -5.44 4.39 18.58
N ALA A 193 -4.79 5.43 18.05
CA ALA A 193 -5.47 6.38 17.18
C ALA A 193 -5.92 5.77 15.85
N ARG A 194 -5.14 4.82 15.31
CA ARG A 194 -5.54 4.00 14.16
C ARG A 194 -6.79 3.17 14.47
N ALA A 195 -6.82 2.44 15.59
CA ALA A 195 -7.98 1.63 15.98
C ALA A 195 -9.25 2.48 16.18
N VAL A 196 -9.15 3.62 16.89
CA VAL A 196 -10.27 4.57 17.04
C VAL A 196 -10.74 5.11 15.67
N THR A 197 -9.83 5.31 14.72
CA THR A 197 -10.18 5.72 13.35
C THR A 197 -10.94 4.64 12.61
N THR A 198 -10.45 3.39 12.64
CA THR A 198 -11.12 2.22 12.06
C THR A 198 -12.53 2.04 12.64
N ASN A 199 -12.69 2.21 13.96
CA ASN A 199 -13.98 2.01 14.62
C ASN A 199 -15.00 3.14 14.35
N LYS A 200 -14.54 4.38 14.11
CA LYS A 200 -15.39 5.44 13.55
C LYS A 200 -15.87 5.12 12.13
N GLN A 201 -15.04 4.46 11.32
CA GLN A 201 -15.44 3.99 9.99
C GLN A 201 -16.42 2.80 10.08
N ALA A 202 -16.20 1.88 11.03
CA ALA A 202 -17.15 0.80 11.33
C ALA A 202 -18.56 1.35 11.63
N GLU A 203 -18.68 2.29 12.56
CA GLU A 203 -19.93 2.97 12.90
C GLU A 203 -20.57 3.64 11.68
N ALA A 204 -19.79 4.42 10.92
CA ALA A 204 -20.29 5.18 9.78
C ALA A 204 -20.80 4.32 8.61
N ARG A 205 -20.21 3.14 8.37
CA ARG A 205 -20.57 2.27 7.23
C ARG A 205 -21.59 1.20 7.56
N ASN A 206 -21.63 0.72 8.81
CA ASN A 206 -22.47 -0.41 9.20
C ASN A 206 -23.69 0.05 10.03
N GLY A 207 -23.58 1.12 10.82
CA GLY A 207 -24.70 1.62 11.62
C GLY A 207 -25.19 0.64 12.69
N GLU A 208 -26.49 0.63 12.97
CA GLU A 208 -27.07 -0.02 14.16
C GLU A 208 -26.91 -1.56 14.18
N TRP A 209 -26.82 -2.22 13.02
CA TRP A 209 -26.78 -3.69 12.98
C TRP A 209 -25.45 -4.30 13.45
N LEU A 210 -24.41 -3.48 13.68
CA LEU A 210 -23.20 -3.89 14.41
C LEU A 210 -23.54 -4.59 15.74
N GLY A 211 -24.56 -4.12 16.46
CA GLY A 211 -25.03 -4.72 17.72
C GLY A 211 -25.68 -6.10 17.58
N TYR A 212 -25.84 -6.61 16.36
CA TYR A 212 -26.34 -7.95 16.08
C TYR A 212 -25.25 -8.92 15.61
N VAL A 213 -24.00 -8.46 15.46
CA VAL A 213 -22.83 -9.30 15.14
C VAL A 213 -22.07 -9.59 16.43
N ASN A 214 -22.46 -10.68 17.09
CA ASN A 214 -21.88 -11.12 18.37
C ASN A 214 -22.10 -12.64 18.56
N THR A 215 -21.45 -13.21 19.59
CA THR A 215 -21.45 -14.66 19.87
C THR A 215 -22.83 -15.18 20.27
N GLU A 216 -23.65 -14.40 21.00
CA GLU A 216 -25.00 -14.82 21.41
C GLU A 216 -25.91 -15.03 20.19
N GLN A 217 -25.98 -14.04 19.30
CA GLN A 217 -26.78 -14.12 18.09
C GLN A 217 -26.28 -15.24 17.16
N THR A 218 -24.96 -15.46 17.10
CA THR A 218 -24.36 -16.58 16.35
C THR A 218 -24.72 -17.95 16.96
N ALA A 219 -24.82 -18.06 18.30
CA ALA A 219 -25.29 -19.29 18.94
C ALA A 219 -26.78 -19.58 18.63
N HIS A 220 -27.62 -18.55 18.49
CA HIS A 220 -28.99 -18.71 17.98
C HIS A 220 -29.02 -19.11 16.49
N ASP A 221 -28.08 -18.65 15.66
CA ASP A 221 -27.93 -19.13 14.28
C ASP A 221 -27.57 -20.62 14.25
N MET A 222 -26.64 -21.07 15.09
CA MET A 222 -26.31 -22.49 15.22
C MET A 222 -27.53 -23.34 15.58
N LEU A 223 -28.41 -22.86 16.46
CA LEU A 223 -29.66 -23.56 16.79
C LEU A 223 -30.61 -23.60 15.58
N SER A 224 -30.65 -22.54 14.78
CA SER A 224 -31.43 -22.47 13.54
C SER A 224 -30.91 -23.46 12.49
N ILE A 225 -29.59 -23.58 12.32
CA ILE A 225 -28.94 -24.57 11.45
C ILE A 225 -29.24 -26.00 11.90
N VAL A 226 -29.14 -26.27 13.21
CA VAL A 226 -29.47 -27.58 13.80
C VAL A 226 -30.94 -27.95 13.50
N ASN A 227 -31.87 -27.04 13.76
CA ASN A 227 -33.30 -27.26 13.47
C ASN A 227 -33.55 -27.49 11.97
N ALA A 228 -32.98 -26.65 11.09
CA ALA A 228 -33.12 -26.77 9.64
C ALA A 228 -32.47 -28.04 9.05
N SER A 229 -31.51 -28.64 9.75
CA SER A 229 -30.96 -29.97 9.43
C SER A 229 -31.86 -31.14 9.90
N GLY A 230 -33.02 -30.86 10.49
CA GLY A 230 -33.94 -31.87 11.03
C GLY A 230 -33.48 -32.49 12.34
N ARG A 231 -32.70 -31.76 13.15
CA ARG A 231 -32.13 -32.22 14.43
C ARG A 231 -32.61 -31.36 15.59
N ASP A 232 -32.83 -32.00 16.75
CA ASP A 232 -33.20 -31.31 17.99
C ASP A 232 -32.00 -30.87 18.84
N LYS A 233 -30.78 -31.34 18.51
CA LYS A 233 -29.58 -31.18 19.32
C LYS A 233 -28.32 -31.03 18.47
N LEU A 234 -27.36 -30.28 19.02
CA LEU A 234 -26.09 -29.94 18.40
C LEU A 234 -25.05 -31.06 18.59
N ALA A 235 -24.47 -31.50 17.47
CA ALA A 235 -23.13 -32.07 17.45
C ALA A 235 -22.16 -31.03 16.86
N TYR A 236 -21.04 -30.75 17.54
CA TYR A 236 -20.15 -29.63 17.21
C TYR A 236 -18.70 -29.85 17.62
N TRP A 237 -17.76 -29.33 16.83
CA TRP A 237 -16.36 -29.20 17.18
C TRP A 237 -15.88 -27.77 16.88
N GLY A 238 -15.61 -26.98 17.93
CA GLY A 238 -15.16 -25.60 17.83
C GLY A 238 -13.71 -25.43 18.24
N PHE A 239 -12.95 -24.70 17.42
CA PHE A 239 -11.52 -24.42 17.63
C PHE A 239 -11.30 -22.96 18.04
N SER A 240 -10.36 -22.68 18.96
CA SER A 240 -9.99 -21.31 19.33
C SER A 240 -11.21 -20.50 19.82
N TYR A 241 -11.55 -19.33 19.25
CA TYR A 241 -12.83 -18.64 19.51
C TYR A 241 -14.07 -19.54 19.31
N GLY A 242 -14.02 -20.54 18.43
CA GLY A 242 -15.07 -21.55 18.28
C GLY A 242 -15.30 -22.38 19.55
N SER A 243 -14.30 -22.52 20.43
CA SER A 243 -14.47 -23.08 21.77
C SER A 243 -15.42 -22.23 22.63
N LEU A 244 -15.24 -20.90 22.62
CA LEU A 244 -16.09 -19.94 23.31
C LEU A 244 -17.52 -19.99 22.77
N LEU A 245 -17.68 -19.94 21.45
CA LEU A 245 -18.99 -20.06 20.79
C LEU A 245 -19.72 -21.35 21.19
N GLY A 246 -19.01 -22.49 21.24
CA GLY A 246 -19.56 -23.77 21.69
C GLY A 246 -19.96 -23.77 23.17
N MET A 247 -19.15 -23.15 24.05
CA MET A 247 -19.47 -23.01 25.48
C MET A 247 -20.62 -22.05 25.74
N THR A 248 -20.72 -20.94 25.00
CA THR A 248 -21.83 -19.99 25.09
C THR A 248 -23.12 -20.62 24.57
N PHE A 249 -23.09 -21.36 23.45
CA PHE A 249 -24.22 -22.18 23.02
C PHE A 249 -24.66 -23.18 24.11
N ALA A 250 -23.71 -23.90 24.72
CA ALA A 250 -23.99 -24.85 25.79
C ALA A 250 -24.53 -24.20 27.07
N SER A 251 -24.24 -22.91 27.29
CA SER A 251 -24.76 -22.13 28.42
C SER A 251 -26.15 -21.56 28.16
N LEU A 252 -26.46 -21.20 26.90
CA LEU A 252 -27.77 -20.72 26.47
C LEU A 252 -28.80 -21.85 26.27
N PHE A 253 -28.36 -22.98 25.71
CA PHE A 253 -29.22 -24.09 25.30
C PHE A 253 -28.74 -25.45 25.88
N PRO A 254 -28.65 -25.61 27.22
CA PRO A 254 -28.07 -26.80 27.84
C PRO A 254 -28.80 -28.11 27.49
N ASP A 255 -30.10 -28.05 27.17
CA ASP A 255 -30.91 -29.19 26.72
C ASP A 255 -30.68 -29.59 25.26
N LYS A 256 -30.05 -28.71 24.46
CA LYS A 256 -29.79 -28.88 23.02
C LYS A 256 -28.41 -29.48 22.71
N ILE A 257 -27.78 -30.15 23.66
CA ILE A 257 -26.42 -30.71 23.54
C ILE A 257 -26.48 -32.21 23.27
N GLU A 258 -25.90 -32.64 22.14
CA GLU A 258 -25.66 -34.06 21.83
C GLU A 258 -24.18 -34.41 22.00
N ARG A 259 -23.28 -33.80 21.23
CA ARG A 259 -21.83 -34.02 21.30
C ARG A 259 -21.09 -32.71 21.03
N VAL A 260 -20.42 -32.14 22.02
CA VAL A 260 -19.72 -30.87 21.87
C VAL A 260 -18.27 -31.02 22.28
N VAL A 261 -17.37 -30.83 21.31
CA VAL A 261 -15.92 -30.75 21.49
C VAL A 261 -15.50 -29.29 21.40
N VAL A 262 -14.71 -28.83 22.37
CA VAL A 262 -14.15 -27.48 22.41
C VAL A 262 -12.62 -27.59 22.55
N ASP A 263 -11.89 -27.06 21.58
CA ASP A 263 -10.46 -27.33 21.35
C ASP A 263 -9.65 -26.02 21.23
N GLY A 264 -8.58 -25.87 22.01
CA GLY A 264 -7.93 -24.58 22.22
C GLY A 264 -8.88 -23.63 22.95
N VAL A 265 -9.02 -23.84 24.26
CA VAL A 265 -10.15 -23.33 25.05
C VAL A 265 -9.89 -21.91 25.54
N VAL A 266 -10.72 -20.97 25.08
CA VAL A 266 -10.70 -19.56 25.51
C VAL A 266 -11.28 -19.42 26.92
N ASP A 267 -10.65 -18.63 27.79
CA ASP A 267 -11.25 -18.23 29.06
C ASP A 267 -12.40 -17.24 28.82
N GLY A 268 -13.63 -17.71 29.00
CA GLY A 268 -14.82 -16.91 28.76
C GLY A 268 -14.94 -15.67 29.64
N ASP A 269 -14.44 -15.69 30.88
CA ASP A 269 -14.48 -14.48 31.71
C ASP A 269 -13.53 -13.41 31.16
N ASN A 270 -12.33 -13.83 30.74
CA ASN A 270 -11.28 -12.93 30.28
C ASN A 270 -11.67 -12.27 28.94
N TYR A 271 -12.27 -13.06 28.04
CA TYR A 271 -12.81 -12.60 26.77
C TYR A 271 -13.99 -11.64 26.95
N TYR A 272 -15.06 -12.03 27.66
CA TYR A 272 -16.25 -11.18 27.81
C TYR A 272 -16.00 -9.94 28.66
N ALA A 273 -14.95 -9.91 29.49
CA ALA A 273 -14.50 -8.70 30.19
C ALA A 273 -13.56 -7.79 29.35
N THR A 274 -13.27 -8.16 28.09
CA THR A 274 -12.34 -7.43 27.19
C THR A 274 -10.91 -7.34 27.72
N LEU A 275 -10.50 -8.29 28.57
CA LEU A 275 -9.20 -8.26 29.25
C LEU A 275 -8.07 -8.87 28.41
N TRP A 276 -8.32 -9.97 27.68
CA TRP A 276 -7.32 -10.68 26.84
C TRP A 276 -5.93 -10.92 27.47
N SER A 277 -5.87 -11.00 28.80
CA SER A 277 -4.62 -10.85 29.56
C SER A 277 -3.98 -12.16 30.02
N ASP A 278 -4.66 -13.29 29.84
CA ASP A 278 -4.17 -14.64 30.15
C ASP A 278 -3.80 -15.46 28.91
N ASN A 279 -4.12 -15.00 27.69
CA ASN A 279 -3.82 -15.69 26.43
C ASN A 279 -2.34 -16.08 26.27
N LEU A 280 -1.42 -15.26 26.80
CA LEU A 280 0.01 -15.43 26.56
C LEU A 280 0.75 -16.32 27.57
N LEU A 281 0.09 -16.87 28.58
CA LEU A 281 0.76 -17.57 29.70
C LEU A 281 1.64 -18.76 29.26
N ASP A 282 1.23 -19.51 28.23
CA ASP A 282 1.99 -20.64 27.67
C ASP A 282 2.86 -20.26 26.43
N THR A 283 2.91 -18.99 26.03
CA THR A 283 3.76 -18.54 24.89
C THR A 283 5.25 -18.76 25.15
N PRO A 284 5.83 -18.35 26.30
CA PRO A 284 7.25 -18.59 26.58
C PRO A 284 7.58 -20.08 26.66
N LYS A 285 6.63 -20.91 27.12
CA LYS A 285 6.74 -22.37 27.15
C LYS A 285 6.80 -22.96 25.73
N THR A 286 5.94 -22.48 24.83
CA THR A 286 5.93 -22.87 23.42
C THR A 286 7.24 -22.45 22.71
N MET A 287 7.76 -21.27 23.03
CA MET A 287 9.05 -20.78 22.51
C MET A 287 10.24 -21.62 23.01
N ASN A 288 10.24 -22.02 24.29
CA ASN A 288 11.26 -22.91 24.83
C ASN A 288 11.24 -24.30 24.15
N LEU A 289 10.05 -24.85 23.88
CA LEU A 289 9.91 -26.10 23.14
C LEU A 289 10.47 -26.02 21.70
N PHE A 290 10.39 -24.86 21.03
CA PHE A 290 11.07 -24.66 19.74
C PHE A 290 12.59 -24.79 19.88
N PHE A 291 13.20 -24.15 20.88
CA PHE A 291 14.64 -24.25 21.13
C PHE A 291 15.08 -25.68 21.51
N GLU A 292 14.32 -26.33 22.38
CA GLU A 292 14.59 -27.70 22.85
C GLU A 292 14.48 -28.73 21.71
N THR A 293 13.40 -28.68 20.93
CA THR A 293 13.20 -29.61 19.80
C THR A 293 14.18 -29.35 18.65
N CYS A 294 14.51 -28.09 18.33
CA CYS A 294 15.54 -27.77 17.34
C CYS A 294 16.92 -28.30 17.78
N HIS A 295 17.30 -28.12 19.04
CA HIS A 295 18.54 -28.66 19.58
C HIS A 295 18.56 -30.20 19.53
N ALA A 296 17.49 -30.86 19.96
CA ALA A 296 17.36 -32.32 19.97
C ALA A 296 17.37 -32.94 18.55
N ALA A 297 16.88 -32.22 17.55
CA ALA A 297 16.82 -32.68 16.16
C ALA A 297 18.19 -32.74 15.45
N GLY A 298 19.19 -32.02 15.97
CA GLY A 298 20.51 -31.94 15.33
C GLY A 298 20.57 -31.00 14.12
N SER A 299 21.78 -30.70 13.67
CA SER A 299 22.03 -29.78 12.54
C SER A 299 21.58 -30.30 11.17
N SER A 300 21.31 -31.61 11.04
CA SER A 300 20.74 -32.20 9.83
C SER A 300 19.25 -31.95 9.65
N LEU A 301 18.51 -31.68 10.74
CA LEU A 301 17.06 -31.48 10.72
C LEU A 301 16.63 -30.06 11.12
N CYS A 302 17.41 -29.36 11.96
CA CYS A 302 17.19 -27.96 12.29
C CYS A 302 18.35 -27.09 11.78
N PRO A 303 18.15 -26.24 10.75
CA PRO A 303 19.18 -25.33 10.25
C PRO A 303 19.67 -24.28 11.26
N LEU A 304 18.88 -24.00 12.31
CA LEU A 304 19.23 -23.08 13.41
C LEU A 304 19.94 -23.78 14.58
N TRP A 305 20.26 -25.07 14.45
CA TRP A 305 20.81 -25.88 15.53
C TRP A 305 22.05 -25.26 16.18
N ALA A 306 22.12 -25.34 17.51
CA ALA A 306 23.30 -25.02 18.29
C ALA A 306 23.51 -26.06 19.42
N PRO A 307 24.70 -26.10 20.05
CA PRO A 307 25.03 -27.09 21.09
C PRO A 307 24.17 -27.05 22.36
N SER A 308 23.27 -26.08 22.53
CA SER A 308 22.23 -26.08 23.58
C SER A 308 21.04 -25.19 23.18
N PRO A 309 19.84 -25.41 23.75
CA PRO A 309 18.67 -24.54 23.52
C PRO A 309 18.95 -23.06 23.85
N ALA A 310 19.72 -22.81 24.92
CA ALA A 310 20.10 -21.46 25.33
C ALA A 310 20.96 -20.72 24.28
N LEU A 311 21.77 -21.43 23.50
CA LEU A 311 22.53 -20.84 22.39
C LEU A 311 21.64 -20.53 21.18
N ILE A 312 20.58 -21.31 20.94
CA ILE A 312 19.58 -21.02 19.91
C ILE A 312 18.79 -19.76 20.29
N ALA A 313 18.38 -19.65 21.56
CA ALA A 313 17.74 -18.45 22.10
C ALA A 313 18.65 -17.21 21.98
N ALA A 314 19.93 -17.32 22.37
CA ALA A 314 20.90 -16.23 22.24
C ALA A 314 21.15 -15.82 20.77
N ASN A 315 21.15 -16.78 19.84
CA ASN A 315 21.23 -16.49 18.40
C ASN A 315 20.01 -15.72 17.90
N LEU A 316 18.80 -16.06 18.34
CA LEU A 316 17.59 -15.30 18.01
C LEU A 316 17.65 -13.87 18.59
N THR A 317 18.06 -13.70 19.84
CA THR A 317 18.26 -12.37 20.44
C THR A 317 19.29 -11.54 19.67
N ARG A 318 20.37 -12.16 19.17
CA ARG A 318 21.35 -11.49 18.30
C ARG A 318 20.73 -11.07 16.97
N ILE A 319 19.91 -11.92 16.33
CA ILE A 319 19.20 -11.58 15.08
C ILE A 319 18.26 -10.40 15.31
N TYR A 320 17.51 -10.38 16.42
CA TYR A 320 16.66 -9.25 16.80
C TYR A 320 17.48 -7.95 17.01
N GLN A 321 18.57 -7.99 17.77
CA GLN A 321 19.42 -6.82 18.01
C GLN A 321 20.07 -6.27 16.72
N ASP A 322 20.49 -7.17 15.83
CA ASP A 322 21.03 -6.81 14.53
C ASP A 322 19.98 -6.15 13.64
N ILE A 323 18.80 -6.76 13.48
CA ILE A 323 17.78 -6.24 12.55
C ILE A 323 17.07 -4.96 13.04
N ILE A 324 17.09 -4.67 14.34
CA ILE A 324 16.69 -3.35 14.90
C ILE A 324 17.58 -2.23 14.36
N THR A 325 18.89 -2.47 14.23
CA THR A 325 19.87 -1.45 13.84
C THR A 325 20.33 -1.54 12.38
N ASN A 326 20.11 -2.67 11.72
CA ASN A 326 20.48 -2.96 10.34
C ASN A 326 19.30 -3.63 9.59
N PRO A 327 18.14 -2.97 9.41
CA PRO A 327 17.02 -3.53 8.66
C PRO A 327 17.41 -3.89 7.22
N ILE A 328 16.77 -4.91 6.66
CA ILE A 328 17.23 -5.55 5.42
C ILE A 328 16.29 -5.19 4.25
N PRO A 329 16.78 -4.49 3.20
CA PRO A 329 15.99 -4.23 2.00
C PRO A 329 15.74 -5.52 1.21
N TYR A 330 14.54 -5.67 0.65
CA TYR A 330 14.18 -6.80 -0.19
C TYR A 330 13.38 -6.37 -1.43
N SER A 331 13.73 -6.94 -2.57
CA SER A 331 12.92 -6.95 -3.78
C SER A 331 13.35 -8.13 -4.63
N ASN A 332 12.38 -8.85 -5.21
CA ASN A 332 12.63 -9.88 -6.22
C ASN A 332 12.55 -9.34 -7.67
N GLY A 333 12.47 -8.01 -7.85
CA GLY A 333 12.27 -7.35 -9.14
C GLY A 333 10.83 -7.41 -9.70
N THR A 334 9.88 -7.93 -8.92
CA THR A 334 8.44 -7.93 -9.25
C THR A 334 7.65 -7.27 -8.10
N ALA A 335 6.39 -7.67 -7.88
CA ALA A 335 5.49 -7.11 -6.86
C ALA A 335 5.77 -7.61 -5.42
N ALA A 336 6.86 -8.35 -5.18
CA ALA A 336 7.31 -8.70 -3.82
C ALA A 336 8.54 -7.87 -3.44
N TYR A 337 8.32 -6.91 -2.55
CA TYR A 337 9.31 -5.97 -2.06
C TYR A 337 8.95 -5.50 -0.65
N GLY A 338 9.93 -4.95 0.08
CA GLY A 338 9.70 -4.42 1.42
C GLY A 338 11.00 -4.14 2.17
N VAL A 339 10.86 -3.69 3.42
CA VAL A 339 11.94 -3.61 4.41
C VAL A 339 11.68 -4.67 5.47
N LEU A 340 12.59 -5.62 5.61
CA LEU A 340 12.51 -6.62 6.69
C LEU A 340 13.14 -6.02 7.95
N ASP A 341 12.33 -5.90 9.00
CA ASP A 341 12.71 -5.32 10.29
C ASP A 341 12.38 -6.25 11.47
N PHE A 342 12.61 -5.76 12.68
CA PHE A 342 12.35 -6.48 13.93
C PHE A 342 10.89 -6.92 14.07
N SER A 343 9.94 -6.06 13.72
CA SER A 343 8.51 -6.34 13.82
C SER A 343 8.08 -7.49 12.90
N HIS A 344 8.64 -7.53 11.69
CA HIS A 344 8.43 -8.63 10.74
C HIS A 344 8.96 -9.97 11.29
N VAL A 345 10.22 -10.01 11.76
CA VAL A 345 10.83 -11.25 12.26
C VAL A 345 10.14 -11.73 13.54
N ARG A 346 9.80 -10.83 14.46
CA ARG A 346 9.13 -11.18 15.72
C ARG A 346 7.70 -11.68 15.50
N GLY A 347 6.96 -11.06 14.58
CA GLY A 347 5.66 -11.54 14.14
C GLY A 347 5.73 -12.92 13.49
N ALA A 348 6.71 -13.14 12.59
CA ALA A 348 6.93 -14.45 11.97
C ALA A 348 7.26 -15.56 12.98
N VAL A 349 8.06 -15.24 14.02
CA VAL A 349 8.33 -16.17 15.13
C VAL A 349 7.04 -16.49 15.89
N PHE A 350 6.26 -15.49 16.32
CA PHE A 350 5.01 -15.69 17.06
C PHE A 350 3.98 -16.50 16.25
N THR A 351 3.75 -16.15 14.98
CA THR A 351 2.86 -16.90 14.08
C THR A 351 3.34 -18.34 13.87
N SER A 352 4.65 -18.58 13.85
CA SER A 352 5.20 -19.94 13.78
C SER A 352 4.97 -20.78 15.05
N LEU A 353 4.67 -20.16 16.20
CA LEU A 353 4.28 -20.88 17.42
C LEU A 353 2.87 -21.47 17.32
N TYR A 354 1.97 -20.91 16.51
CA TYR A 354 0.60 -21.45 16.31
C TYR A 354 0.63 -22.84 15.68
N SER A 355 1.49 -23.05 14.68
CA SER A 355 1.52 -24.26 13.85
C SER A 355 2.91 -24.91 13.81
N PRO A 356 3.44 -25.43 14.94
CA PRO A 356 4.82 -25.90 15.07
C PRO A 356 5.30 -26.83 13.95
N TYR A 357 4.49 -27.84 13.64
CA TYR A 357 4.84 -28.90 12.70
C TYR A 357 4.79 -28.45 11.23
N ALA A 358 4.12 -27.34 10.92
CA ALA A 358 4.08 -26.75 9.58
C ALA A 358 5.13 -25.65 9.39
N SER A 359 5.50 -24.96 10.49
CA SER A 359 6.26 -23.70 10.43
C SER A 359 7.66 -23.78 11.05
N TRP A 360 7.93 -24.60 12.08
CA TRP A 360 9.24 -24.59 12.76
C TRP A 360 10.44 -24.95 11.87
N PRO A 361 10.36 -25.92 10.93
CA PRO A 361 11.45 -26.16 9.98
C PRO A 361 11.70 -24.96 9.06
N LYS A 362 10.64 -24.27 8.62
CA LYS A 362 10.74 -23.06 7.78
C LYS A 362 11.32 -21.90 8.57
N LEU A 363 10.86 -21.68 9.80
CA LEU A 363 11.38 -20.66 10.72
C LEU A 363 12.85 -20.88 11.03
N ALA A 364 13.25 -22.12 11.35
CA ALA A 364 14.65 -22.45 11.62
C ALA A 364 15.55 -22.18 10.40
N ARG A 365 15.08 -22.50 9.19
CA ARG A 365 15.77 -22.12 7.94
C ARG A 365 15.87 -20.60 7.81
N ALA A 366 14.76 -19.89 7.93
CA ALA A 366 14.69 -18.43 7.77
C ALA A 366 15.57 -17.68 8.78
N LEU A 367 15.55 -18.07 10.06
CA LEU A 367 16.41 -17.49 11.10
C LEU A 367 17.89 -17.84 10.90
N SER A 368 18.20 -19.03 10.36
CA SER A 368 19.59 -19.42 10.06
C SER A 368 20.16 -18.63 8.88
N GLU A 369 19.37 -18.48 7.80
CA GLU A 369 19.72 -17.64 6.64
C GLU A 369 19.86 -16.15 7.00
N LEU A 370 18.99 -15.62 7.86
CA LEU A 370 19.13 -14.25 8.40
C LEU A 370 20.31 -14.10 9.35
N GLY A 371 20.60 -15.12 10.15
CA GLY A 371 21.69 -15.13 11.11
C GLY A 371 23.08 -15.30 10.49
N SER A 372 23.16 -15.64 9.20
CA SER A 372 24.41 -15.86 8.46
C SER A 372 25.16 -14.54 8.14
N PRO A 373 26.45 -14.60 7.74
CA PRO A 373 27.17 -13.42 7.26
C PRO A 373 26.52 -12.73 6.06
N GLU A 374 25.83 -13.49 5.20
CA GLU A 374 25.12 -13.02 4.01
C GLU A 374 23.76 -12.37 4.35
N ARG A 375 23.19 -12.68 5.53
CA ARG A 375 21.92 -12.12 6.06
C ARG A 375 20.76 -12.26 5.07
N ASN A 376 20.62 -13.44 4.43
CA ASN A 376 19.66 -13.64 3.34
C ASN A 376 18.21 -13.56 3.85
N PRO A 377 17.40 -12.59 3.39
CA PRO A 377 16.02 -12.42 3.86
C PRO A 377 15.00 -13.31 3.14
N THR A 378 15.41 -14.04 2.10
CA THR A 378 14.49 -14.72 1.17
C THR A 378 13.58 -15.73 1.88
N ALA A 379 14.15 -16.67 2.65
CA ALA A 379 13.35 -17.65 3.39
C ALA A 379 12.44 -17.03 4.47
N MET A 380 12.77 -15.84 4.98
CA MET A 380 11.89 -15.11 5.90
C MET A 380 10.73 -14.45 5.16
N TRP A 381 10.95 -13.86 3.99
CA TRP A 381 9.87 -13.33 3.15
C TRP A 381 8.95 -14.43 2.60
N GLU A 382 9.48 -15.61 2.28
CA GLU A 382 8.69 -16.81 1.95
C GLU A 382 7.82 -17.27 3.12
N LEU A 383 8.28 -17.11 4.36
CA LEU A 383 7.54 -17.48 5.58
C LEU A 383 6.47 -16.45 5.98
N ILE A 384 6.78 -15.16 5.80
CA ILE A 384 5.88 -14.03 6.10
C ILE A 384 4.76 -13.91 5.05
N GLY A 385 5.09 -14.16 3.77
CA GLY A 385 4.26 -13.80 2.64
C GLY A 385 4.42 -12.31 2.30
N PRO A 386 4.97 -11.94 1.13
CA PRO A 386 5.13 -10.52 0.78
C PRO A 386 3.75 -9.85 0.63
N PRO A 387 3.58 -8.59 1.05
CA PRO A 387 2.36 -7.84 0.82
C PRO A 387 2.25 -7.49 -0.67
N ILE A 388 1.66 -8.39 -1.47
CA ILE A 388 1.44 -8.13 -2.89
C ILE A 388 0.23 -7.20 -3.03
N PHE A 389 0.47 -5.90 -3.14
CA PHE A 389 -0.58 -4.98 -3.56
C PHE A 389 -1.07 -5.36 -4.97
N ARG A 390 -2.39 -5.45 -5.14
CA ARG A 390 -3.03 -5.61 -6.45
C ARG A 390 -4.28 -4.76 -6.50
N CYS A 391 -4.37 -3.83 -7.45
CA CYS A 391 -5.68 -3.37 -7.91
C CYS A 391 -6.38 -4.57 -8.55
N SER A 392 -7.52 -5.00 -8.01
CA SER A 392 -8.34 -6.05 -8.63
C SER A 392 -9.14 -5.49 -9.81
N CYS A 393 -8.41 -4.97 -10.80
CA CYS A 393 -8.94 -4.56 -12.09
C CYS A 393 -9.10 -5.80 -12.97
N SER A 394 -9.96 -6.75 -12.58
CA SER A 394 -10.25 -7.91 -13.42
C SER A 394 -10.83 -7.42 -14.76
N GLY A 395 -10.10 -7.67 -15.85
CA GLY A 395 -10.41 -7.17 -17.21
C GLY A 395 -11.69 -7.72 -17.84
N THR A 396 -12.52 -8.38 -17.04
CA THR A 396 -13.89 -8.78 -17.35
C THR A 396 -14.78 -8.25 -16.23
N CYS A 397 -15.53 -7.17 -16.51
CA CYS A 397 -16.59 -6.67 -15.63
C CYS A 397 -17.81 -7.61 -15.63
N ASN A 398 -17.59 -8.89 -15.34
CA ASN A 398 -18.64 -9.79 -14.91
C ASN A 398 -18.99 -9.39 -13.47
N ASP A 399 -20.16 -8.77 -13.33
CA ASP A 399 -20.74 -8.25 -12.09
C ASP A 399 -20.79 -9.32 -10.96
N LYS A 400 -20.69 -10.61 -11.30
CA LYS A 400 -20.55 -11.73 -10.35
C LYS A 400 -19.14 -11.85 -9.77
N ASP A 401 -18.10 -11.89 -10.60
CA ASP A 401 -16.73 -12.16 -10.13
C ASP A 401 -16.25 -11.08 -9.13
N THR A 402 -16.67 -9.82 -9.29
CA THR A 402 -16.40 -8.74 -8.33
C THR A 402 -17.16 -8.92 -7.01
N ARG A 403 -18.46 -9.27 -7.06
CA ARG A 403 -19.28 -9.50 -5.86
C ARG A 403 -18.82 -10.71 -5.03
N GLU A 404 -18.12 -11.64 -5.67
CA GLU A 404 -17.51 -12.79 -5.01
C GLU A 404 -16.19 -12.42 -4.30
N GLN A 405 -15.38 -11.53 -4.88
CA GLN A 405 -14.20 -10.98 -4.21
C GLN A 405 -14.60 -10.18 -2.95
N ASP A 406 -15.73 -9.46 -2.99
CA ASP A 406 -16.29 -8.80 -1.81
C ASP A 406 -16.68 -9.80 -0.70
N PHE A 407 -16.79 -11.11 -0.94
CA PHE A 407 -17.03 -12.10 0.14
C PHE A 407 -15.75 -12.49 0.89
N GLU A 408 -14.57 -12.19 0.35
CA GLU A 408 -13.29 -12.51 0.99
C GLU A 408 -12.76 -11.32 1.81
N ALA A 409 -13.25 -10.12 1.49
CA ALA A 409 -13.06 -8.86 2.19
C ALA A 409 -13.31 -8.90 3.71
N ALA A 410 -14.45 -9.47 4.12
CA ALA A 410 -15.07 -9.17 5.40
C ALA A 410 -14.37 -9.79 6.62
N VAL A 411 -13.50 -10.79 6.41
CA VAL A 411 -12.87 -11.61 7.48
C VAL A 411 -12.19 -10.77 8.55
N VAL A 412 -11.42 -9.74 8.17
CA VAL A 412 -10.64 -8.92 9.11
C VAL A 412 -11.55 -8.02 9.96
N ASP A 413 -12.45 -7.30 9.31
CA ASP A 413 -13.33 -6.34 9.99
C ASP A 413 -14.35 -7.07 10.88
N SER A 414 -14.79 -8.27 10.47
CA SER A 414 -15.65 -9.14 11.27
C SER A 414 -15.03 -9.54 12.61
N ARG A 415 -13.71 -9.73 12.68
CA ARG A 415 -13.02 -10.12 13.91
C ARG A 415 -13.19 -9.07 15.00
N SER A 416 -12.87 -7.81 14.69
CA SER A 416 -13.09 -6.69 15.60
C SER A 416 -14.57 -6.51 15.89
N ALA A 417 -15.45 -6.61 14.89
CA ALA A 417 -16.89 -6.43 15.10
C ALA A 417 -17.48 -7.42 16.12
N ILE A 418 -17.12 -8.71 16.02
CA ILE A 418 -17.56 -9.74 16.97
C ILE A 418 -16.92 -9.48 18.35
N ALA A 419 -15.59 -9.41 18.42
CA ALA A 419 -14.86 -9.29 19.68
C ALA A 419 -15.29 -8.06 20.53
N CYS A 420 -15.47 -6.91 19.88
CA CYS A 420 -15.79 -5.66 20.58
C CYS A 420 -17.29 -5.50 20.89
N SER A 421 -18.17 -6.26 20.21
CA SER A 421 -19.61 -6.31 20.49
C SER A 421 -19.98 -7.37 21.53
N ASP A 422 -19.15 -8.40 21.67
CA ASP A 422 -19.20 -9.35 22.80
C ASP A 422 -18.64 -8.73 24.09
N GLY A 423 -17.45 -8.12 24.00
CA GLY A 423 -16.70 -7.64 25.16
C GLY A 423 -17.38 -6.51 25.93
N ALA A 424 -17.17 -6.48 27.25
CA ALA A 424 -17.54 -5.38 28.13
C ALA A 424 -16.95 -4.05 27.67
N ASP A 425 -17.67 -2.96 27.97
CA ASP A 425 -17.21 -1.60 27.70
C ASP A 425 -16.03 -1.21 28.60
N PHE A 426 -14.98 -0.64 27.99
CA PHE A 426 -13.83 -0.08 28.70
C PHE A 426 -13.54 1.36 28.25
N PRO A 427 -12.77 2.15 29.02
CA PRO A 427 -12.37 3.49 28.63
C PRO A 427 -11.43 3.46 27.42
N SER A 428 -11.80 4.19 26.37
CA SER A 428 -11.12 4.12 25.08
C SER A 428 -10.09 5.22 24.83
N ASP A 429 -9.45 5.73 25.88
CA ASP A 429 -8.39 6.73 25.77
C ASP A 429 -7.00 6.09 25.80
N VAL A 430 -6.01 6.87 25.36
CA VAL A 430 -4.63 6.41 25.18
C VAL A 430 -3.91 6.10 26.49
N VAL A 431 -4.41 6.57 27.64
CA VAL A 431 -3.84 6.25 28.96
C VAL A 431 -4.19 4.81 29.32
N HIS A 432 -5.46 4.42 29.18
CA HIS A 432 -5.90 3.05 29.44
C HIS A 432 -5.27 2.04 28.45
N ALA A 433 -5.05 2.44 27.20
CA ALA A 433 -4.28 1.65 26.24
C ALA A 433 -2.84 1.35 26.73
N ARG A 434 -2.22 2.28 27.44
CA ARG A 434 -0.88 2.14 28.05
C ARG A 434 -0.91 1.35 29.35
N GLU A 435 -1.88 1.58 30.22
CA GLU A 435 -2.08 0.76 31.42
C GLU A 435 -2.30 -0.72 31.08
N PHE A 436 -3.06 -1.00 30.01
CA PHE A 436 -3.23 -2.37 29.50
C PHE A 436 -1.94 -2.97 28.94
N PHE A 437 -1.18 -2.21 28.16
CA PHE A 437 0.12 -2.65 27.63
C PHE A 437 1.10 -2.98 28.76
N ASP A 438 1.16 -2.15 29.79
CA ASP A 438 2.06 -2.29 30.93
C ASP A 438 1.68 -3.54 31.77
N ASP A 439 0.39 -3.75 32.10
CA ASP A 439 -0.10 -4.96 32.80
C ASP A 439 0.15 -6.26 32.01
N LEU A 440 -0.01 -6.23 30.68
CA LEU A 440 0.28 -7.39 29.84
C LEU A 440 1.80 -7.67 29.78
N SER A 441 2.63 -6.62 29.78
CA SER A 441 4.10 -6.71 29.75
C SER A 441 4.68 -7.27 31.05
N GLU A 442 4.04 -7.06 32.20
CA GLU A 442 4.40 -7.74 33.45
C GLU A 442 4.11 -9.26 33.41
N LYS A 443 3.17 -9.70 32.57
CA LYS A 443 2.75 -11.12 32.47
C LYS A 443 3.50 -11.91 31.39
N SER A 444 3.86 -11.28 30.28
CA SER A 444 4.56 -11.95 29.17
C SER A 444 5.41 -10.99 28.36
N GLU A 445 6.61 -11.42 27.99
CA GLU A 445 7.48 -10.69 27.05
C GLU A 445 6.84 -10.49 25.66
N TRP A 446 5.77 -11.23 25.34
CA TRP A 446 5.03 -11.16 24.07
C TRP A 446 3.85 -10.17 24.07
N ALA A 447 3.68 -9.39 25.15
CA ALA A 447 2.70 -8.31 25.23
C ALA A 447 2.81 -7.32 24.05
N ASP A 448 4.03 -7.14 23.59
CA ASP A 448 4.39 -6.28 22.47
C ASP A 448 3.84 -6.78 21.12
N VAL A 449 3.57 -8.07 20.99
CA VAL A 449 2.88 -8.67 19.83
C VAL A 449 1.36 -8.75 20.04
N TRP A 450 0.89 -9.07 21.26
CA TRP A 450 -0.51 -9.40 21.52
C TRP A 450 -1.41 -8.22 21.91
N SER A 451 -0.85 -7.16 22.52
CA SER A 451 -1.62 -6.05 23.10
C SER A 451 -2.62 -5.40 22.14
N GLN A 452 -2.34 -5.48 20.83
CA GLN A 452 -3.22 -5.03 19.77
C GLN A 452 -4.66 -5.58 19.86
N ILE A 453 -4.85 -6.81 20.36
CA ILE A 453 -6.17 -7.46 20.43
C ILE A 453 -7.19 -6.65 21.26
N HIS A 454 -6.71 -5.96 22.30
CA HIS A 454 -7.50 -5.04 23.11
C HIS A 454 -7.62 -3.67 22.43
N LEU A 455 -6.51 -3.17 21.84
CA LEU A 455 -6.48 -1.88 21.15
C LEU A 455 -7.50 -1.80 20.02
N TYR A 456 -7.78 -2.90 19.31
CA TYR A 456 -8.78 -2.95 18.24
C TYR A 456 -10.18 -2.52 18.68
N CYS A 457 -10.52 -2.65 19.96
CA CYS A 457 -11.81 -2.20 20.50
C CYS A 457 -11.80 -0.75 21.01
N SER A 458 -10.67 -0.04 20.89
CA SER A 458 -10.55 1.37 21.27
C SER A 458 -11.49 2.22 20.42
N GLY A 459 -12.48 2.85 21.04
CA GLY A 459 -13.45 3.70 20.37
C GLY A 459 -14.52 2.92 19.62
N TRP A 460 -14.74 1.64 19.97
CA TRP A 460 -15.86 0.86 19.46
C TRP A 460 -17.19 1.56 19.78
N PRO A 461 -18.13 1.68 18.82
CA PRO A 461 -19.42 2.33 19.05
C PRO A 461 -20.23 1.65 20.17
N LYS A 462 -21.10 2.41 20.82
CA LYS A 462 -22.00 1.92 21.87
C LYS A 462 -23.17 1.15 21.27
N VAL A 463 -22.88 -0.09 20.88
CA VAL A 463 -23.84 -1.04 20.32
C VAL A 463 -24.52 -1.88 21.39
N LYS A 464 -25.64 -2.53 21.03
CA LYS A 464 -26.24 -3.59 21.85
C LYS A 464 -25.19 -4.69 22.06
N LYS A 465 -24.86 -4.98 23.32
CA LYS A 465 -23.94 -6.07 23.67
C LYS A 465 -24.60 -7.43 23.46
N GLY A 466 -23.76 -8.42 23.14
CA GLY A 466 -24.14 -9.84 23.08
C GLY A 466 -24.24 -10.46 24.47
N TYR A 467 -23.73 -11.68 24.61
CA TYR A 467 -23.84 -12.49 25.82
C TYR A 467 -23.26 -11.77 27.05
N GLN A 468 -24.04 -11.70 28.14
CA GLN A 468 -23.61 -11.14 29.44
C GLN A 468 -23.79 -12.16 30.59
N GLY A 469 -24.07 -13.43 30.26
CA GLY A 469 -24.26 -14.49 31.25
C GLY A 469 -22.94 -15.12 31.72
N PRO A 470 -22.97 -15.91 32.80
CA PRO A 470 -21.81 -16.72 33.19
C PRO A 470 -21.66 -17.92 32.25
N VAL A 471 -20.50 -18.06 31.61
CA VAL A 471 -20.17 -19.26 30.81
C VAL A 471 -20.09 -20.47 31.73
N GLY A 472 -20.98 -21.45 31.53
CA GLY A 472 -21.10 -22.66 32.34
C GLY A 472 -22.55 -23.09 32.59
N ALA A 473 -22.89 -24.34 32.29
CA ALA A 473 -24.20 -24.92 32.58
C ALA A 473 -24.15 -26.44 32.77
N ALA A 474 -25.18 -27.01 33.43
CA ALA A 474 -25.41 -28.45 33.47
C ALA A 474 -26.13 -28.88 32.18
N THR A 475 -25.40 -29.50 31.25
CA THR A 475 -25.88 -29.85 29.91
C THR A 475 -26.52 -31.24 29.86
N SER A 476 -27.38 -31.47 28.86
CA SER A 476 -28.04 -32.77 28.64
C SER A 476 -27.13 -33.87 28.09
N SER A 477 -25.89 -33.53 27.73
CA SER A 477 -24.80 -34.47 27.47
C SER A 477 -23.47 -33.79 27.81
N PRO A 478 -22.51 -34.48 28.46
CA PRO A 478 -21.21 -33.93 28.80
C PRO A 478 -20.41 -33.41 27.59
N LEU A 479 -19.71 -32.30 27.79
CA LEU A 479 -18.75 -31.74 26.83
C LEU A 479 -17.39 -32.45 26.91
N LEU A 480 -16.65 -32.45 25.80
CA LEU A 480 -15.24 -32.82 25.75
C LEU A 480 -14.40 -31.55 25.50
N PHE A 481 -13.53 -31.22 26.45
CA PHE A 481 -12.54 -30.14 26.35
C PHE A 481 -11.23 -30.74 25.87
N VAL A 482 -10.56 -30.06 24.93
CA VAL A 482 -9.27 -30.47 24.38
C VAL A 482 -8.30 -29.29 24.45
N SER A 483 -7.08 -29.53 24.93
CA SER A 483 -6.07 -28.48 25.06
C SER A 483 -4.66 -29.06 25.01
N ASN A 484 -3.75 -28.33 24.36
CA ASN A 484 -2.33 -28.65 24.34
C ASN A 484 -1.65 -28.25 25.67
N THR A 485 -0.57 -28.94 26.05
CA THR A 485 0.23 -28.58 27.22
C THR A 485 0.98 -27.27 27.05
N ALA A 486 1.25 -26.82 25.83
CA ALA A 486 1.84 -25.51 25.53
C ALA A 486 1.14 -24.87 24.33
N ASP A 487 -0.02 -24.25 24.59
CA ASP A 487 -0.77 -23.49 23.60
C ASP A 487 -0.43 -21.99 23.72
N PRO A 488 0.15 -21.34 22.71
CA PRO A 488 0.64 -19.95 22.81
C PRO A 488 -0.48 -18.89 22.85
N VAL A 489 -1.75 -19.27 22.78
CA VAL A 489 -2.89 -18.35 22.60
C VAL A 489 -4.09 -18.69 23.50
N THR A 490 -4.33 -19.98 23.73
CA THR A 490 -5.37 -20.50 24.64
C THR A 490 -4.74 -21.46 25.66
N PRO A 491 -4.02 -20.92 26.67
CA PRO A 491 -3.19 -21.71 27.59
C PRO A 491 -3.97 -22.77 28.37
N HIS A 492 -3.26 -23.80 28.83
CA HIS A 492 -3.89 -25.00 29.41
C HIS A 492 -4.82 -24.69 30.60
N ALA A 493 -4.43 -23.70 31.42
CA ALA A 493 -5.20 -23.24 32.57
C ALA A 493 -6.63 -22.73 32.21
N GLY A 494 -6.81 -22.18 31.00
CA GLY A 494 -8.14 -21.77 30.51
C GLY A 494 -9.06 -22.98 30.30
N ALA A 495 -8.52 -24.09 29.77
CA ALA A 495 -9.25 -25.33 29.59
C ALA A 495 -9.62 -26.00 30.93
N GLU A 496 -8.70 -26.01 31.90
CA GLU A 496 -8.98 -26.48 33.27
C GLU A 496 -10.10 -25.67 33.93
N LYS A 497 -9.99 -24.32 33.88
CA LYS A 497 -10.95 -23.39 34.47
C LYS A 497 -12.34 -23.52 33.85
N MET A 498 -12.43 -23.60 32.51
CA MET A 498 -13.72 -23.69 31.82
C MET A 498 -14.35 -25.09 31.93
N SER A 499 -13.58 -26.18 31.83
CA SER A 499 -14.12 -27.54 31.99
C SER A 499 -14.78 -27.74 33.36
N ALA A 500 -14.21 -27.16 34.42
CA ALA A 500 -14.79 -27.19 35.77
C ALA A 500 -16.20 -26.54 35.87
N ARG A 501 -16.61 -25.71 34.90
CA ARG A 501 -17.93 -25.05 34.86
C ARG A 501 -19.01 -25.83 34.11
N PHE A 502 -18.67 -26.94 33.47
CA PHE A 502 -19.62 -27.83 32.78
C PHE A 502 -19.62 -29.19 33.49
N PRO A 503 -20.55 -29.43 34.44
CA PRO A 503 -20.58 -30.65 35.25
C PRO A 503 -20.61 -31.92 34.40
N GLY A 504 -19.72 -32.86 34.75
CA GLY A 504 -19.59 -34.15 34.04
C GLY A 504 -18.75 -34.09 32.76
N SER A 505 -18.29 -32.91 32.31
CA SER A 505 -17.35 -32.78 31.19
C SER A 505 -16.00 -33.45 31.46
N ARG A 506 -15.16 -33.55 30.43
CA ARG A 506 -13.79 -34.10 30.52
C ARG A 506 -12.80 -33.21 29.82
N LEU A 507 -11.64 -33.00 30.44
CA LEU A 507 -10.46 -32.44 29.79
C LEU A 507 -9.59 -33.59 29.23
N LEU A 508 -9.29 -33.51 27.95
CA LEU A 508 -8.29 -34.31 27.24
C LEU A 508 -7.08 -33.42 26.97
N THR A 509 -5.97 -33.72 27.61
CA THR A 509 -4.73 -32.96 27.44
C THR A 509 -3.90 -33.61 26.34
N GLN A 510 -3.37 -32.81 25.42
CA GLN A 510 -2.41 -33.27 24.41
C GLN A 510 -1.01 -32.71 24.77
N ASP A 511 -0.02 -33.58 24.93
CA ASP A 511 1.34 -33.14 25.27
C ASP A 511 2.08 -32.65 24.01
N ALA A 512 1.89 -31.37 23.71
CA ALA A 512 2.33 -30.73 22.49
C ALA A 512 2.52 -29.21 22.65
N PRO A 513 3.43 -28.60 21.88
CA PRO A 513 3.33 -27.19 21.52
C PRO A 513 2.21 -26.96 20.49
N GLY A 514 1.77 -25.71 20.34
CA GLY A 514 0.93 -25.25 19.22
C GLY A 514 -0.49 -24.87 19.64
N HIS A 515 -1.18 -24.14 18.77
CA HIS A 515 -2.54 -23.66 19.05
C HIS A 515 -3.59 -24.69 18.59
N THR A 516 -4.47 -25.14 19.49
CA THR A 516 -5.46 -26.23 19.28
C THR A 516 -4.83 -27.61 18.96
N SER A 517 -5.56 -28.69 19.19
CA SER A 517 -5.00 -30.05 19.05
C SER A 517 -4.60 -30.42 17.63
N VAL A 518 -5.31 -29.88 16.61
CA VAL A 518 -5.11 -30.24 15.19
C VAL A 518 -3.83 -29.72 14.56
N ASN A 519 -3.13 -28.78 15.21
CA ASN A 519 -1.81 -28.30 14.78
C ASN A 519 -0.66 -29.27 15.13
N SER A 520 -0.94 -30.32 15.91
CA SER A 520 0.04 -31.26 16.42
C SER A 520 -0.44 -32.72 16.25
N PRO A 521 0.34 -33.60 15.59
CA PRO A 521 -0.12 -34.95 15.26
C PRO A 521 -0.21 -35.84 16.51
N SER A 522 -1.42 -36.26 16.88
CA SER A 522 -1.64 -37.31 17.87
C SER A 522 -2.82 -38.21 17.50
N ASN A 523 -2.52 -39.42 17.04
CA ASN A 523 -3.52 -40.47 16.87
C ASN A 523 -4.26 -40.79 18.18
N CYS A 524 -3.60 -40.63 19.34
CA CYS A 524 -4.21 -40.78 20.65
C CYS A 524 -5.37 -39.78 20.83
N THR A 525 -5.12 -38.47 20.65
CA THR A 525 -6.15 -37.43 20.81
C THR A 525 -7.30 -37.63 19.83
N LEU A 526 -6.97 -37.84 18.54
CA LEU A 526 -7.95 -38.02 17.47
C LEU A 526 -8.83 -39.26 17.69
N SER A 527 -8.28 -40.35 18.26
CA SER A 527 -9.05 -41.56 18.57
C SER A 527 -10.12 -41.34 19.66
N TYR A 528 -9.81 -40.55 20.70
CA TYR A 528 -10.78 -40.20 21.74
C TYR A 528 -11.86 -39.25 21.22
N ILE A 529 -11.50 -38.28 20.38
CA ILE A 529 -12.47 -37.38 19.74
C ILE A 529 -13.43 -38.17 18.86
N ARG A 530 -12.91 -39.11 18.04
CA ARG A 530 -13.74 -40.02 17.24
C ARG A 530 -14.66 -40.89 18.11
N GLU A 531 -14.13 -41.51 19.17
CA GLU A 531 -14.94 -42.35 20.06
C GLU A 531 -16.05 -41.56 20.76
N TYR A 532 -15.77 -40.32 21.17
CA TYR A 532 -16.74 -39.40 21.75
C TYR A 532 -17.88 -39.06 20.78
N PHE A 533 -17.58 -38.71 19.52
CA PHE A 533 -18.64 -38.48 18.53
C PHE A 533 -19.44 -39.74 18.21
N LEU A 534 -18.79 -40.90 18.05
CA LEU A 534 -19.47 -42.16 17.71
C LEU A 534 -20.33 -42.75 18.85
N SER A 535 -19.93 -42.55 20.11
CA SER A 535 -20.55 -43.25 21.25
C SER A 535 -20.96 -42.33 22.41
N GLY A 536 -20.32 -41.19 22.60
CA GLY A 536 -20.43 -40.33 23.78
C GLY A 536 -19.52 -40.76 24.95
N LYS A 537 -18.68 -41.76 24.76
CA LYS A 537 -17.66 -42.15 25.73
C LYS A 537 -16.59 -41.07 25.83
N LEU A 538 -16.42 -40.54 27.04
CA LEU A 538 -15.35 -39.61 27.39
C LEU A 538 -14.05 -40.37 27.70
N PRO A 539 -12.88 -39.73 27.57
CA PRO A 539 -11.61 -40.30 28.01
C PRO A 539 -11.55 -40.49 29.55
N PRO A 540 -10.65 -41.36 30.05
CA PRO A 540 -10.29 -41.43 31.47
C PRO A 540 -9.90 -40.06 32.06
N GLU A 541 -9.94 -39.93 33.39
CA GLU A 541 -9.55 -38.66 34.05
C GLU A 541 -8.04 -38.43 33.93
N GLY A 542 -7.63 -37.19 33.70
CA GLY A 542 -6.21 -36.86 33.51
C GLY A 542 -5.57 -37.58 32.32
N THR A 543 -6.36 -37.88 31.27
CA THR A 543 -5.80 -38.47 30.04
C THR A 543 -4.90 -37.45 29.36
N VAL A 544 -3.62 -37.80 29.25
CA VAL A 544 -2.63 -37.06 28.47
C VAL A 544 -2.24 -37.89 27.26
N CYS A 545 -2.42 -37.34 26.06
CA CYS A 545 -2.04 -37.96 24.80
C CYS A 545 -0.72 -37.38 24.27
N PRO A 546 0.32 -38.20 24.00
CA PRO A 546 1.55 -37.71 23.41
C PRO A 546 1.37 -37.39 21.91
N VAL A 547 2.29 -36.60 21.35
CA VAL A 547 2.46 -36.46 19.91
C VAL A 547 3.13 -37.68 19.29
N ASP A 548 2.79 -37.99 18.04
CA ASP A 548 3.32 -39.17 17.32
C ASP A 548 4.78 -38.99 16.85
N ARG A 549 5.32 -37.75 16.82
CA ARG A 549 6.65 -37.41 16.25
C ARG A 549 7.08 -35.97 16.59
N SER A 550 8.31 -35.61 16.19
CA SER A 550 8.89 -34.26 16.31
C SER A 550 8.45 -33.30 15.19
N PRO A 551 8.32 -31.98 15.47
CA PRO A 551 8.18 -30.93 14.43
C PRO A 551 9.35 -30.90 13.44
N PHE A 552 10.56 -31.26 13.88
CA PHE A 552 11.72 -31.42 13.03
C PHE A 552 11.86 -32.91 12.66
N SER A 553 11.33 -33.29 11.49
CA SER A 553 11.43 -34.65 10.96
C SER A 553 11.43 -34.66 9.43
N ASN A 554 11.99 -35.70 8.83
CA ASN A 554 12.06 -35.88 7.37
C ASN A 554 10.72 -36.21 6.70
N VAL A 555 9.60 -36.21 7.44
CA VAL A 555 8.27 -36.60 6.94
C VAL A 555 7.31 -35.42 7.07
N THR A 556 7.15 -34.69 5.97
CA THR A 556 6.08 -33.70 5.82
C THR A 556 4.71 -34.36 5.95
N TYR A 557 3.78 -33.69 6.61
CA TYR A 557 2.37 -34.11 6.69
C TYR A 557 1.46 -32.97 6.24
N PRO A 558 0.27 -33.28 5.70
CA PRO A 558 -0.85 -32.36 5.75
C PRO A 558 -1.25 -32.18 7.23
N LEU A 559 -1.05 -30.98 7.77
CA LEU A 559 -1.52 -30.57 9.08
C LEU A 559 -2.29 -29.26 8.95
N LEU A 560 -3.23 -29.04 9.86
CA LEU A 560 -4.17 -27.93 9.83
C LEU A 560 -3.52 -26.65 10.34
N GLY A 561 -2.76 -25.99 9.46
CA GLY A 561 -2.27 -24.63 9.68
C GLY A 561 -3.40 -23.60 9.72
N LEU A 562 -4.11 -23.53 10.85
CA LEU A 562 -5.18 -22.54 11.09
C LEU A 562 -4.68 -21.09 10.94
N GLY A 563 -3.39 -20.85 11.19
CA GLY A 563 -2.71 -19.57 10.93
C GLY A 563 -2.29 -19.33 9.47
N GLY A 564 -2.92 -20.00 8.48
CA GLY A 564 -2.58 -19.88 7.06
C GLY A 564 -3.76 -19.68 6.12
N LEU A 565 -4.96 -19.40 6.64
CA LEU A 565 -6.24 -19.40 5.91
C LEU A 565 -6.44 -18.21 4.92
N SER A 566 -5.44 -17.34 4.74
CA SER A 566 -5.50 -16.17 3.83
C SER A 566 -4.67 -16.35 2.53
N ALA A 567 -3.72 -17.29 2.49
CA ALA A 567 -2.78 -17.42 1.37
C ALA A 567 -3.38 -18.20 0.17
N ARG A 568 -4.21 -17.54 -0.65
CA ARG A 568 -4.65 -18.12 -1.93
C ARG A 568 -3.56 -18.09 -3.00
N GLY A 569 -3.27 -19.27 -3.54
CA GLY A 569 -2.63 -19.42 -4.85
C GLY A 569 -1.37 -20.26 -4.86
N ASP A 570 -1.51 -21.57 -4.64
CA ASP A 570 -0.89 -22.58 -5.52
C ASP A 570 -1.51 -23.96 -5.28
N ILE A 571 -2.17 -24.49 -6.30
CA ILE A 571 -2.85 -25.79 -6.25
C ILE A 571 -1.85 -26.88 -6.64
N TYR A 572 -1.29 -27.58 -5.66
CA TYR A 572 -0.62 -28.87 -5.89
C TYR A 572 -1.63 -30.02 -5.72
N VAL A 573 -2.35 -30.33 -6.80
CA VAL A 573 -2.95 -31.67 -6.94
C VAL A 573 -1.80 -32.65 -7.14
N ASN A 574 -1.50 -33.47 -6.14
CA ASN A 574 -0.58 -34.59 -6.32
C ASN A 574 -1.39 -35.86 -6.57
N GLU A 575 -1.41 -36.31 -7.82
CA GLU A 575 -2.03 -37.59 -8.17
C GLU A 575 -1.18 -38.78 -7.69
N THR A 576 -1.85 -39.87 -7.35
CA THR A 576 -1.31 -41.20 -7.03
C THR A 576 -0.48 -41.37 -5.76
N ALA A 577 -0.98 -42.23 -4.87
CA ALA A 577 -0.21 -42.80 -3.77
C ALA A 577 0.90 -43.71 -4.30
N GLY A 578 2.13 -43.53 -3.79
CA GLY A 578 3.29 -44.33 -4.16
C GLY A 578 4.49 -44.01 -3.27
N SER A 579 4.59 -44.70 -2.13
CA SER A 579 5.68 -44.54 -1.18
C SER A 579 7.04 -44.90 -1.78
N PHE A 580 7.98 -43.95 -1.82
CA PHE A 580 9.40 -44.24 -1.97
C PHE A 580 10.24 -43.35 -1.05
N ILE A 581 11.18 -43.99 -0.35
CA ILE A 581 12.19 -43.35 0.50
C ILE A 581 13.40 -43.06 -0.40
N LEU A 582 13.97 -41.86 -0.29
CA LEU A 582 15.32 -41.55 -0.78
C LEU A 582 16.26 -41.46 0.42
N GLU A 583 17.05 -42.50 0.64
CA GLU A 583 18.26 -42.42 1.45
C GLU A 583 19.39 -41.90 0.55
N ASP A 584 19.80 -40.65 0.73
CA ASP A 584 21.08 -40.17 0.21
C ASP A 584 22.16 -40.31 1.30
N ASN A 585 23.11 -41.21 1.06
CA ASN A 585 24.33 -41.34 1.84
C ASN A 585 25.54 -41.28 0.90
N VAL A 586 26.55 -40.48 1.28
CA VAL A 586 27.60 -40.00 0.36
C VAL A 586 28.86 -40.90 0.40
N GLN A 587 29.40 -41.18 -0.79
CA GLN A 587 30.76 -41.75 -1.09
C GLN A 587 31.05 -43.19 -0.61
N SER A 588 31.48 -44.11 -1.47
CA SER A 588 32.80 -44.05 -2.13
C SER A 588 33.04 -45.28 -3.06
N GLY A 589 33.99 -45.15 -4.00
CA GLY A 589 34.95 -46.22 -4.35
C GLY A 589 34.56 -47.36 -5.30
N ASP A 590 35.29 -47.40 -6.43
CA ASP A 590 35.77 -48.59 -7.16
C ASP A 590 34.86 -49.43 -8.07
N GLU A 591 35.52 -50.01 -9.09
CA GLU A 591 34.98 -50.78 -10.21
C GLU A 591 34.66 -52.23 -9.83
N ALA A 592 33.54 -52.80 -10.33
CA ALA A 592 33.47 -54.21 -10.73
C ALA A 592 32.26 -54.51 -11.64
N GLN A 593 32.44 -55.49 -12.53
CA GLN A 593 31.40 -56.08 -13.39
C GLN A 593 30.52 -57.10 -12.62
N LEU A 594 29.54 -57.67 -13.36
CA LEU A 594 28.77 -58.92 -13.13
C LEU A 594 27.30 -58.70 -12.74
N ASP A 595 26.33 -59.48 -13.23
CA ASP A 595 26.23 -60.19 -14.52
C ASP A 595 24.73 -60.43 -14.81
N MET A 596 24.38 -60.84 -16.03
CA MET A 596 23.05 -61.39 -16.32
C MET A 596 22.97 -62.87 -15.93
N ASP A 597 21.81 -63.33 -15.43
CA ASP A 597 20.98 -64.40 -16.05
C ASP A 597 20.02 -65.06 -15.04
N ASP A 598 18.71 -64.95 -15.32
CA ASP A 598 17.77 -66.08 -15.52
C ASP A 598 16.31 -65.51 -15.57
N VAL A 599 15.51 -65.61 -16.65
CA VAL A 599 14.92 -66.80 -17.33
C VAL A 599 13.76 -67.39 -16.47
N VAL A 600 12.50 -67.59 -16.91
CA VAL A 600 11.79 -67.42 -18.21
C VAL A 600 10.25 -67.40 -17.91
N SER A 601 9.46 -66.45 -18.43
CA SER A 601 8.46 -66.59 -19.54
C SER A 601 7.12 -67.34 -19.23
N PRO A 602 6.07 -67.30 -20.08
CA PRO A 602 5.25 -66.11 -20.40
C PRO A 602 3.71 -66.36 -20.42
N THR A 603 2.90 -65.30 -20.46
CA THR A 603 1.66 -65.27 -21.28
C THR A 603 1.34 -63.85 -21.77
N ILE A 604 1.07 -63.73 -23.08
CA ILE A 604 0.79 -62.51 -23.86
C ILE A 604 -0.16 -62.93 -25.02
N ILE A 605 -0.81 -62.11 -25.87
CA ILE A 605 -0.56 -60.77 -26.43
C ILE A 605 -1.94 -60.09 -26.68
N LEU A 606 -2.13 -58.78 -26.44
CA LEU A 606 -2.64 -57.74 -27.39
C LEU A 606 -3.03 -56.45 -26.62
N LYS A 607 -2.66 -55.23 -27.02
CA LYS A 607 -1.67 -54.79 -28.03
C LYS A 607 -1.24 -53.33 -27.77
N LEU A 608 0.07 -53.07 -27.79
CA LEU A 608 0.69 -51.73 -27.85
C LEU A 608 0.52 -51.07 -29.22
N LEU A 609 0.83 -49.75 -29.29
CA LEU A 609 1.44 -48.93 -30.38
C LEU A 609 1.10 -47.43 -30.08
N ILE A 610 1.97 -46.40 -30.02
CA ILE A 610 3.45 -46.20 -30.17
C ILE A 610 3.94 -45.04 -29.25
N ILE A 611 4.89 -45.34 -28.36
CA ILE A 611 6.16 -44.64 -28.00
C ILE A 611 6.36 -43.13 -28.38
N ARG A 612 6.52 -42.25 -27.36
CA ARG A 612 7.71 -41.39 -26.95
C ARG A 612 8.77 -40.91 -27.99
N PRO A 613 9.70 -39.94 -27.68
CA PRO A 613 9.81 -38.98 -26.56
C PRO A 613 10.34 -37.53 -26.90
N GLU A 614 10.53 -36.71 -25.84
CA GLU A 614 11.68 -35.81 -25.55
C GLU A 614 11.83 -34.35 -26.08
N ASN A 615 12.21 -33.49 -25.12
CA ASN A 615 13.08 -32.28 -25.15
C ASN A 615 12.78 -31.09 -26.10
N MET A 616 12.51 -29.91 -25.54
CA MET A 616 13.40 -28.73 -25.69
C MET A 616 13.02 -27.51 -24.80
N HIS A 617 14.02 -26.67 -24.51
CA HIS A 617 13.95 -25.51 -23.62
C HIS A 617 13.10 -24.34 -24.16
N PHE A 618 12.52 -23.57 -23.24
CA PHE A 618 12.06 -22.20 -23.51
C PHE A 618 13.27 -21.26 -23.70
N VAL A 619 13.39 -20.65 -24.87
CA VAL A 619 14.28 -19.50 -25.16
C VAL A 619 13.47 -18.42 -25.88
N GLN A 620 13.74 -17.16 -25.55
CA GLN A 620 13.03 -15.97 -26.03
C GLN A 620 13.06 -15.80 -27.56
N PRO A 621 12.03 -15.15 -28.16
CA PRO A 621 12.13 -14.56 -29.49
C PRO A 621 12.55 -13.08 -29.43
N GLY A 622 13.82 -12.81 -29.69
CA GLY A 622 14.33 -11.47 -30.04
C GLY A 622 14.05 -11.10 -31.51
N ARG A 623 14.09 -9.80 -31.82
CA ARG A 623 13.86 -9.23 -33.16
C ARG A 623 14.89 -9.72 -34.21
N GLN A 624 14.48 -9.98 -35.46
CA GLN A 624 14.67 -9.03 -36.59
C GLN A 624 14.34 -9.57 -38.01
N ALA A 625 13.85 -8.64 -38.84
CA ALA A 625 14.20 -8.42 -40.26
C ALA A 625 13.60 -9.24 -41.44
N LYS A 626 12.79 -8.49 -42.22
CA LYS A 626 12.94 -8.22 -43.68
C LYS A 626 12.24 -9.09 -44.75
N SER A 627 11.08 -8.55 -45.16
CA SER A 627 10.72 -8.14 -46.55
C SER A 627 10.67 -9.15 -47.70
N LEU A 628 9.52 -9.20 -48.42
CA LEU A 628 9.40 -8.67 -49.80
C LEU A 628 7.96 -8.74 -50.40
N LEU A 629 7.47 -7.57 -50.82
CA LEU A 629 6.65 -7.21 -52.00
C LEU A 629 5.48 -8.06 -52.56
N ALA A 630 4.43 -7.30 -52.92
CA ALA A 630 3.43 -7.50 -54.00
C ALA A 630 2.36 -8.60 -53.83
N ALA A 631 1.14 -8.49 -54.33
CA ALA A 631 0.20 -7.42 -54.72
C ALA A 631 -0.92 -8.11 -55.56
N ALA A 632 -2.12 -7.51 -55.55
CA ALA A 632 -3.21 -7.68 -56.53
C ALA A 632 -4.15 -8.91 -56.47
N SER A 633 -5.42 -8.59 -56.17
CA SER A 633 -6.65 -9.04 -56.87
C SER A 633 -7.22 -10.45 -56.62
N PHE A 634 -8.45 -10.48 -56.07
CA PHE A 634 -9.64 -10.72 -56.91
C PHE A 634 -10.95 -10.18 -56.28
N LEU A 635 -11.93 -9.81 -57.12
CA LEU A 635 -13.25 -9.29 -56.72
C LEU A 635 -14.24 -10.42 -56.37
N LEU A 636 -15.28 -10.08 -55.59
CA LEU A 636 -16.64 -10.53 -55.89
C LEU A 636 -17.69 -9.48 -55.44
N LEU A 637 -18.74 -9.29 -56.26
CA LEU A 637 -19.77 -8.25 -56.10
C LEU A 637 -21.06 -8.78 -55.49
N THR A 638 -21.75 -7.94 -54.71
CA THR A 638 -23.20 -7.61 -54.86
C THR A 638 -23.47 -6.26 -54.18
N LYS A 639 -23.61 -5.14 -54.91
CA LYS A 639 -24.87 -4.59 -55.47
C LYS A 639 -26.00 -4.28 -54.46
N SER A 640 -26.15 -2.99 -54.16
CA SER A 640 -27.44 -2.27 -54.20
C SER A 640 -27.20 -0.82 -54.65
N THR A 641 -28.16 -0.20 -55.34
CA THR A 641 -27.96 1.03 -56.13
C THR A 641 -29.14 2.00 -56.11
N ALA A 642 -28.87 3.29 -55.87
CA ALA A 642 -29.66 4.44 -56.35
C ALA A 642 -28.74 5.69 -56.36
N ALA A 643 -28.26 6.14 -57.52
CA ALA A 643 -28.81 7.27 -58.30
C ALA A 643 -28.61 8.65 -57.60
N ALA A 644 -27.57 9.46 -57.85
CA ALA A 644 -27.01 10.06 -59.08
C ALA A 644 -27.55 11.49 -59.39
N GLY A 645 -26.65 12.49 -59.40
CA GLY A 645 -26.92 13.88 -59.81
C GLY A 645 -25.76 14.83 -59.42
N PRO A 646 -25.07 15.52 -60.36
CA PRO A 646 -23.89 16.32 -60.06
C PRO A 646 -24.19 17.83 -59.88
N GLY A 647 -23.41 18.51 -59.04
CA GLY A 647 -23.45 19.97 -58.90
C GLY A 647 -22.20 20.52 -58.21
N PHE A 648 -21.38 21.26 -58.96
CA PHE A 648 -20.33 22.12 -58.39
C PHE A 648 -20.99 23.37 -57.77
N SER A 649 -20.63 23.70 -56.52
CA SER A 649 -20.31 25.08 -56.08
C SER A 649 -19.97 25.11 -54.58
N SER A 650 -19.00 25.95 -54.24
CA SER A 650 -18.58 26.27 -52.87
C SER A 650 -19.66 26.96 -52.06
N LEU A 651 -19.80 26.60 -50.77
CA LEU A 651 -19.91 27.54 -49.63
C LEU A 651 -20.02 26.77 -48.28
N GLU A 652 -19.38 27.32 -47.25
CA GLU A 652 -19.66 27.13 -45.82
C GLU A 652 -19.84 25.71 -45.28
N ALA A 653 -18.71 25.13 -44.82
CA ALA A 653 -18.75 24.07 -43.83
C ALA A 653 -19.34 24.60 -42.51
N ARG A 654 -20.64 24.41 -42.31
CA ARG A 654 -21.26 24.52 -40.97
C ARG A 654 -20.56 23.54 -40.05
N ALA A 655 -19.85 24.07 -39.06
CA ALA A 655 -19.35 23.27 -37.94
C ALA A 655 -20.53 22.58 -37.25
N SER A 656 -20.65 21.27 -37.41
CA SER A 656 -21.50 20.45 -36.56
C SER A 656 -20.85 20.41 -35.17
N ASN A 657 -21.59 20.82 -34.14
CA ASN A 657 -21.20 20.65 -32.74
C ASN A 657 -20.81 19.18 -32.49
N SER A 658 -19.52 18.89 -32.47
CA SER A 658 -18.99 17.77 -31.69
C SER A 658 -18.83 18.26 -30.25
N SER A 659 -19.31 17.47 -29.30
CA SER A 659 -19.00 17.64 -27.88
C SER A 659 -17.50 17.87 -27.66
N SER A 660 -17.16 18.77 -26.73
CA SER A 660 -15.80 19.08 -26.32
C SER A 660 -15.08 17.82 -25.81
N GLN A 661 -14.29 17.18 -26.67
CA GLN A 661 -13.22 16.30 -26.24
C GLN A 661 -12.05 17.19 -25.81
N GLU A 662 -11.75 17.19 -24.51
CA GLU A 662 -10.52 17.79 -24.01
C GLU A 662 -9.32 17.00 -24.54
N PHE A 663 -8.28 17.71 -24.96
CA PHE A 663 -7.07 17.16 -25.57
C PHE A 663 -5.88 17.45 -24.63
N TYR A 664 -5.23 16.39 -24.14
CA TYR A 664 -4.38 16.47 -22.94
C TYR A 664 -2.86 16.45 -23.20
N GLY A 665 -2.41 16.13 -24.41
CA GLY A 665 -1.03 16.33 -24.83
C GLY A 665 -0.16 15.06 -24.92
N ILE A 666 -0.47 13.95 -24.22
CA ILE A 666 0.13 12.65 -24.55
C ILE A 666 -0.38 12.09 -25.90
N ASP A 667 -1.61 12.46 -26.30
CA ASP A 667 -2.18 12.17 -27.62
C ASP A 667 -1.44 12.85 -28.80
N VAL A 668 -0.43 13.69 -28.53
CA VAL A 668 0.45 14.25 -29.56
C VAL A 668 1.44 13.18 -30.01
N GLU A 669 1.52 12.95 -31.32
CA GLU A 669 2.57 12.12 -31.91
C GLU A 669 3.93 12.83 -31.82
N PRO A 670 5.00 12.17 -31.30
CA PRO A 670 6.35 12.74 -31.29
C PRO A 670 6.91 12.95 -32.70
N THR A 671 7.45 14.14 -32.96
CA THR A 671 8.00 14.51 -34.28
C THR A 671 9.41 15.09 -34.17
N GLU A 672 10.21 14.96 -35.23
CA GLU A 672 11.58 15.54 -35.31
C GLU A 672 11.58 17.08 -35.37
N ASN A 673 10.44 17.70 -35.68
CA ASN A 673 10.21 19.14 -35.67
C ASN A 673 9.07 19.46 -34.70
N LEU A 674 8.97 20.71 -34.23
CA LEU A 674 7.89 21.12 -33.32
C LEU A 674 6.56 21.31 -34.10
N VAL A 675 5.67 20.34 -33.99
CA VAL A 675 4.28 20.44 -34.48
C VAL A 675 3.35 20.70 -33.30
N TRP A 676 2.67 21.83 -33.32
CA TRP A 676 1.81 22.30 -32.23
C TRP A 676 0.34 21.94 -32.47
N TYR A 677 -0.33 21.46 -31.41
CA TYR A 677 -1.74 21.08 -31.40
C TYR A 677 -2.48 21.83 -30.28
N PRO A 678 -3.70 22.33 -30.49
CA PRO A 678 -4.50 22.92 -29.41
C PRO A 678 -4.76 21.91 -28.29
N CYS A 679 -4.43 22.29 -27.04
CA CYS A 679 -4.64 21.47 -25.85
C CYS A 679 -5.27 22.30 -24.72
N TYR A 680 -5.78 21.66 -23.67
CA TYR A 680 -6.34 22.34 -22.47
C TYR A 680 -7.27 23.52 -22.79
N GLN A 681 -8.20 23.35 -23.74
CA GLN A 681 -9.16 24.39 -24.10
C GLN A 681 -10.23 24.49 -22.99
N PRO A 682 -10.71 25.71 -22.63
CA PRO A 682 -10.58 26.98 -23.35
C PRO A 682 -9.37 27.85 -22.97
N LEU A 683 -8.38 27.36 -22.21
CA LEU A 683 -7.20 28.14 -21.78
C LEU A 683 -6.21 28.49 -22.91
N ARG A 684 -6.59 28.22 -24.17
CA ARG A 684 -5.84 28.56 -25.39
C ARG A 684 -4.38 28.10 -25.38
N ARG A 685 -4.13 26.94 -24.76
CA ARG A 685 -2.81 26.29 -24.74
C ARG A 685 -2.57 25.52 -26.04
N GLU A 686 -1.31 25.37 -26.39
CA GLU A 686 -0.87 24.48 -27.48
C GLU A 686 0.22 23.55 -26.97
N CYS A 687 0.19 22.29 -27.39
CA CYS A 687 1.09 21.23 -26.94
C CYS A 687 1.84 20.61 -28.12
N ALA A 688 3.08 20.17 -27.88
CA ALA A 688 3.95 19.53 -28.87
C ALA A 688 4.79 18.42 -28.20
N ARG A 689 5.29 17.46 -28.99
CA ARG A 689 6.28 16.47 -28.53
C ARG A 689 7.46 16.38 -29.50
N LEU A 690 8.65 16.72 -29.03
CA LEU A 690 9.87 16.78 -29.83
C LEU A 690 10.70 15.51 -29.64
N LEU A 691 11.04 14.82 -30.74
CA LEU A 691 11.99 13.72 -30.73
C LEU A 691 13.42 14.25 -30.64
N VAL A 692 14.19 13.71 -29.69
CA VAL A 692 15.60 14.05 -29.44
C VAL A 692 16.43 12.77 -29.28
N PRO A 693 17.74 12.78 -29.58
CA PRO A 693 18.64 11.67 -29.24
C PRO A 693 18.54 11.25 -27.78
N LEU A 694 18.47 9.93 -27.51
CA LEU A 694 18.53 9.42 -26.15
C LEU A 694 19.90 9.70 -25.50
N ASP A 695 20.98 9.70 -26.30
CA ASP A 695 22.31 10.12 -25.86
C ASP A 695 22.85 11.21 -26.80
N HIS A 696 22.93 12.45 -26.31
CA HIS A 696 23.55 13.56 -27.05
C HIS A 696 25.08 13.54 -26.98
N LEU A 697 25.67 12.72 -26.12
CA LEU A 697 27.12 12.64 -25.88
C LEU A 697 27.80 11.49 -26.66
N ASP A 698 27.02 10.56 -27.23
CA ASP A 698 27.52 9.47 -28.08
C ASP A 698 27.91 9.98 -29.47
N LYS A 699 29.22 10.21 -29.66
CA LYS A 699 29.80 10.64 -30.95
C LYS A 699 29.88 9.53 -32.00
N SER A 700 29.48 8.29 -31.69
CA SER A 700 29.56 7.16 -32.63
C SER A 700 28.41 7.07 -33.64
N ASN A 701 27.33 7.84 -33.43
CA ASN A 701 26.11 7.84 -34.27
C ASN A 701 25.42 6.47 -34.46
N ASN A 702 25.76 5.45 -33.65
CA ASN A 702 25.20 4.10 -33.76
C ASN A 702 23.90 3.88 -32.97
N SER A 703 23.52 4.81 -32.09
CA SER A 703 22.29 4.72 -31.31
C SER A 703 21.09 5.32 -32.06
N SER A 704 20.21 4.48 -32.60
CA SER A 704 18.91 4.90 -33.15
C SER A 704 17.83 5.11 -32.08
N LYS A 705 18.22 5.31 -30.81
CA LYS A 705 17.28 5.47 -29.68
C LYS A 705 17.01 6.95 -29.44
N THR A 706 15.75 7.29 -29.24
CA THR A 706 15.27 8.66 -28.98
C THR A 706 14.56 8.76 -27.64
N ALA A 707 14.53 9.98 -27.08
CA ALA A 707 13.51 10.41 -26.13
C ALA A 707 12.49 11.29 -26.86
N ALA A 708 11.29 11.41 -26.32
CA ALA A 708 10.27 12.36 -26.75
C ALA A 708 10.00 13.34 -25.61
N ILE A 709 10.31 14.62 -25.84
CA ILE A 709 10.16 15.70 -24.87
C ILE A 709 8.79 16.34 -25.04
N ALA A 710 7.98 16.42 -23.99
CA ALA A 710 6.67 17.08 -24.02
C ALA A 710 6.81 18.59 -23.74
N LEU A 711 6.07 19.39 -24.50
CA LEU A 711 6.03 20.85 -24.37
C LEU A 711 4.61 21.37 -24.36
N ILE A 712 4.41 22.49 -23.67
CA ILE A 712 3.23 23.35 -23.75
C ILE A 712 3.67 24.77 -24.08
N ARG A 713 2.82 25.55 -24.76
CA ARG A 713 2.98 27.00 -24.86
C ARG A 713 1.67 27.75 -24.65
N VAL A 714 1.78 28.95 -24.08
CA VAL A 714 0.84 30.03 -24.32
C VAL A 714 1.39 30.84 -25.50
N PRO A 715 0.77 30.77 -26.70
CA PRO A 715 1.30 31.45 -27.88
C PRO A 715 1.07 32.97 -27.79
N SER A 716 2.09 33.73 -28.22
CA SER A 716 2.00 35.17 -28.38
C SER A 716 0.93 35.54 -29.43
N PRO A 717 0.09 36.55 -29.20
CA PRO A 717 -0.81 37.09 -30.23
C PRO A 717 -0.08 37.78 -31.39
N TYR A 718 1.26 37.93 -31.32
CA TYR A 718 2.11 38.44 -32.40
C TYR A 718 2.92 37.34 -33.11
N ALA A 719 2.87 36.09 -32.64
CA ALA A 719 3.40 34.96 -33.38
C ALA A 719 2.58 34.74 -34.67
N ASP A 720 3.21 34.23 -35.73
CA ASP A 720 2.47 33.81 -36.91
C ASP A 720 1.60 32.58 -36.56
N SER A 721 0.34 32.64 -36.98
CA SER A 721 -0.64 31.56 -36.89
C SER A 721 -0.30 30.32 -37.74
N SER A 722 0.66 30.42 -38.67
CA SER A 722 1.19 29.24 -39.36
C SER A 722 2.06 28.41 -38.41
N LEU A 723 1.81 27.09 -38.37
CA LEU A 723 2.33 26.15 -37.36
C LEU A 723 3.86 25.86 -37.46
N ASN A 724 4.65 26.73 -38.08
CA ASN A 724 6.11 26.63 -38.21
C ASN A 724 6.76 28.03 -38.03
N PRO A 725 7.20 28.38 -36.81
CA PRO A 725 7.56 29.76 -36.46
C PRO A 725 9.00 30.14 -36.87
N THR A 726 9.34 30.06 -38.16
CA THR A 726 10.72 30.38 -38.62
C THR A 726 10.98 31.86 -38.92
N ASN A 727 9.97 32.74 -38.83
CA ASN A 727 10.10 34.20 -38.64
C ASN A 727 8.70 34.81 -38.51
N GLY A 728 8.30 35.26 -37.30
CA GLY A 728 7.09 36.05 -37.14
C GLY A 728 7.21 37.38 -37.91
N THR A 729 6.25 37.69 -38.78
CA THR A 729 6.27 38.93 -39.58
C THR A 729 5.93 40.18 -38.78
N ASP A 730 5.44 40.02 -37.54
CA ASP A 730 5.18 41.14 -36.62
C ASP A 730 6.46 41.50 -35.83
N PRO A 731 6.98 42.73 -35.96
CA PRO A 731 8.20 43.16 -35.26
C PRO A 731 8.07 43.25 -33.73
N ARG A 732 6.87 43.00 -33.17
CA ARG A 732 6.63 42.94 -31.72
C ARG A 732 6.89 41.56 -31.13
N TYR A 733 6.91 40.49 -31.94
CA TYR A 733 7.20 39.14 -31.46
C TYR A 733 8.70 39.00 -31.13
N ARG A 734 8.99 38.50 -29.93
CA ARG A 734 10.35 38.41 -29.37
C ARG A 734 10.88 36.98 -29.26
N GLY A 735 10.07 35.98 -29.57
CA GLY A 735 10.43 34.57 -29.47
C GLY A 735 9.97 33.89 -28.16
N PRO A 736 10.32 32.61 -27.98
CA PRO A 736 9.93 31.82 -26.82
C PRO A 736 10.82 32.07 -25.60
N VAL A 737 10.20 32.13 -24.43
CA VAL A 737 10.87 32.02 -23.13
C VAL A 737 10.55 30.64 -22.57
N LEU A 738 11.59 29.82 -22.34
CA LEU A 738 11.45 28.49 -21.75
C LEU A 738 11.36 28.58 -20.22
N PHE A 739 10.49 27.79 -19.62
CA PHE A 739 10.29 27.73 -18.17
C PHE A 739 10.50 26.32 -17.65
N ASN A 740 11.11 26.22 -16.46
CA ASN A 740 11.17 24.97 -15.70
C ASN A 740 10.91 25.24 -14.20
N PRO A 741 9.98 24.51 -13.54
CA PRO A 741 9.63 24.71 -12.14
C PRO A 741 10.66 24.17 -11.14
N GLY A 742 11.61 23.34 -11.59
CA GLY A 742 12.54 22.63 -10.74
C GLY A 742 12.06 21.25 -10.29
N GLY A 743 12.14 20.98 -8.99
CA GLY A 743 12.02 19.65 -8.42
C GLY A 743 13.38 19.09 -7.95
N PRO A 744 14.15 18.31 -8.75
CA PRO A 744 13.85 17.78 -10.09
C PRO A 744 12.58 16.92 -10.14
N GLY A 745 12.12 16.58 -11.35
CA GLY A 745 10.87 15.83 -11.55
C GLY A 745 9.61 16.68 -11.72
N GLY A 746 9.71 18.01 -11.61
CA GLY A 746 8.61 18.93 -11.91
C GLY A 746 8.41 19.12 -13.42
N GLY A 747 7.22 18.83 -13.93
CA GLY A 747 6.87 19.06 -15.33
C GLY A 747 6.61 20.53 -15.65
N GLY A 748 7.30 21.05 -16.67
CA GLY A 748 7.05 22.39 -17.19
C GLY A 748 5.69 22.50 -17.89
N VAL A 749 5.12 21.38 -18.36
CA VAL A 749 3.77 21.35 -18.95
C VAL A 749 2.73 21.75 -17.91
N ASP A 750 2.68 21.08 -16.75
CA ASP A 750 1.75 21.42 -15.66
C ASP A 750 2.00 22.84 -15.11
N PHE A 751 3.26 23.27 -15.03
CA PHE A 751 3.64 24.61 -14.55
C PHE A 751 3.08 25.73 -15.42
N ILE A 752 3.24 25.64 -16.74
CA ILE A 752 2.74 26.67 -17.68
C ILE A 752 1.25 26.51 -17.99
N ASN A 753 0.68 25.30 -17.86
CA ASN A 753 -0.77 25.14 -17.90
C ASN A 753 -1.43 26.00 -16.80
N GLY A 754 -0.93 25.91 -15.56
CA GLY A 754 -1.44 26.65 -14.40
C GLY A 754 -1.06 28.14 -14.35
N LEU A 755 0.19 28.51 -14.67
CA LEU A 755 0.72 29.87 -14.46
C LEU A 755 1.00 30.66 -15.74
N GLY A 756 0.75 30.10 -16.93
CA GLY A 756 1.10 30.71 -18.21
C GLY A 756 0.55 32.12 -18.43
N ASP A 757 -0.70 32.38 -18.02
CA ASP A 757 -1.33 33.70 -18.15
C ASP A 757 -0.72 34.75 -17.18
N SER A 758 -0.25 34.29 -16.01
CA SER A 758 0.49 35.13 -15.05
C SER A 758 1.85 35.53 -15.63
N PHE A 759 2.58 34.59 -16.23
CA PHE A 759 3.85 34.89 -16.91
C PHE A 759 3.64 35.77 -18.15
N THR A 760 2.54 35.59 -18.90
CA THR A 760 2.14 36.50 -19.99
C THR A 760 1.82 37.90 -19.47
N THR A 761 1.26 38.03 -18.27
CA THR A 761 1.01 39.33 -17.62
C THR A 761 2.32 40.02 -17.20
N ILE A 762 3.29 39.27 -16.68
CA ILE A 762 4.62 39.78 -16.28
C ILE A 762 5.45 40.18 -17.50
N LEU A 763 5.75 39.22 -18.38
CA LEU A 763 6.65 39.40 -19.54
C LEU A 763 5.98 40.14 -20.70
N GLY A 764 4.66 40.06 -20.81
CA GLY A 764 3.85 40.69 -21.85
C GLY A 764 3.50 39.78 -23.02
N PRO A 765 2.59 40.24 -23.89
CA PRO A 765 2.16 39.50 -25.09
C PRO A 765 3.26 39.35 -26.16
N GLU A 766 4.43 39.94 -25.98
CA GLU A 766 5.55 39.88 -26.92
C GLU A 766 6.24 38.51 -27.03
N PHE A 767 6.03 37.61 -26.07
CA PHE A 767 6.75 36.33 -25.96
C PHE A 767 5.80 35.13 -26.03
N ASP A 768 6.29 33.99 -26.54
CA ASP A 768 5.66 32.70 -26.22
C ASP A 768 6.11 32.26 -24.82
N ILE A 769 5.17 31.87 -23.96
CA ILE A 769 5.48 31.30 -22.65
C ILE A 769 5.51 29.77 -22.80
N VAL A 770 6.69 29.16 -22.75
CA VAL A 770 6.90 27.75 -23.12
C VAL A 770 7.34 26.92 -21.92
N GLY A 771 6.56 25.91 -21.55
CA GLY A 771 6.95 24.92 -20.55
C GLY A 771 7.38 23.62 -21.22
N PHE A 772 8.37 22.92 -20.65
CA PHE A 772 8.77 21.59 -21.11
C PHE A 772 8.95 20.63 -19.94
N ASP A 773 8.56 19.37 -20.15
CA ASP A 773 8.85 18.28 -19.21
C ASP A 773 10.23 17.70 -19.57
N PRO A 774 11.23 17.72 -18.68
CA PRO A 774 12.53 17.08 -18.97
C PRO A 774 12.38 15.60 -19.36
N ARG A 775 13.37 15.05 -20.06
CA ARG A 775 13.46 13.60 -20.31
C ARG A 775 13.28 12.80 -19.01
N GLY A 776 12.46 11.74 -19.05
CA GLY A 776 12.13 10.96 -17.85
C GLY A 776 11.02 11.54 -16.97
N VAL A 777 10.59 12.79 -17.18
CA VAL A 777 9.62 13.51 -16.35
C VAL A 777 8.23 13.52 -17.00
N GLN A 778 7.20 13.21 -16.21
CA GLN A 778 5.78 13.35 -16.56
C GLN A 778 5.41 12.86 -17.98
N ARG A 779 5.13 13.77 -18.94
CA ARG A 779 4.67 13.42 -20.29
C ARG A 779 5.80 13.11 -21.28
N SER A 780 7.05 13.32 -20.87
CA SER A 780 8.23 12.92 -21.64
C SER A 780 8.53 11.43 -21.49
N THR A 781 8.98 10.79 -22.57
CA THR A 781 9.20 9.34 -22.62
C THR A 781 10.57 8.98 -23.20
N PRO A 782 11.25 7.90 -22.74
CA PRO A 782 10.88 6.99 -21.65
C PRO A 782 10.74 7.69 -20.28
N LYS A 783 9.91 7.13 -19.38
CA LYS A 783 9.56 7.71 -18.07
C LYS A 783 10.41 7.11 -16.95
N ILE A 784 10.85 7.90 -15.98
CA ILE A 784 11.44 7.37 -14.75
C ILE A 784 10.31 6.71 -13.96
N GLN A 785 10.41 5.39 -13.79
CA GLN A 785 9.37 4.60 -13.18
C GLN A 785 9.96 3.37 -12.47
N PHE A 786 9.75 3.29 -11.15
CA PHE A 786 10.22 2.22 -10.26
C PHE A 786 9.09 1.26 -9.86
N TRP A 787 7.83 1.72 -9.92
CA TRP A 787 6.59 1.00 -9.57
C TRP A 787 5.63 1.00 -10.76
N ASP A 788 4.74 0.02 -10.90
CA ASP A 788 3.93 -0.14 -12.11
C ASP A 788 2.85 0.96 -12.28
N ALA A 789 2.54 1.28 -13.54
CA ALA A 789 1.61 2.37 -13.90
C ALA A 789 0.12 1.99 -13.80
N PRO A 790 -0.33 0.81 -14.30
CA PRO A 790 -1.75 0.48 -14.29
C PRO A 790 -2.17 0.10 -12.86
N GLY A 791 -2.95 0.97 -12.22
CA GLY A 791 -3.41 0.72 -10.85
C GLY A 791 -2.39 1.17 -9.79
N HIS A 792 -2.21 2.49 -9.71
CA HIS A 792 -1.47 3.32 -8.74
C HIS A 792 -1.03 2.72 -7.37
N GLY A 793 -1.74 1.76 -6.79
CA GLY A 793 -1.53 1.38 -5.40
C GLY A 793 -0.22 0.66 -5.08
N GLU A 794 0.54 0.13 -6.04
CA GLU A 794 1.93 -0.32 -5.74
C GLU A 794 2.78 0.87 -5.27
N ARG A 795 2.64 2.00 -5.99
CA ARG A 795 3.23 3.29 -5.65
C ARG A 795 2.59 3.92 -4.42
N GLU A 796 1.27 3.89 -4.26
CA GLU A 796 0.61 4.54 -3.11
C GLU A 796 0.81 3.76 -1.80
N VAL A 797 0.90 2.42 -1.83
CA VAL A 797 1.35 1.57 -0.71
C VAL A 797 2.78 1.93 -0.32
N TRP A 798 3.68 2.00 -1.31
CA TRP A 798 5.07 2.37 -1.04
C TRP A 798 5.17 3.81 -0.52
N ASN A 799 4.45 4.76 -1.13
CA ASN A 799 4.45 6.14 -0.67
C ASN A 799 3.74 6.32 0.68
N SER A 800 2.75 5.49 1.04
CA SER A 800 2.17 5.47 2.38
C SER A 800 3.20 5.05 3.42
N ASP A 801 4.05 4.08 3.08
CA ASP A 801 5.25 3.72 3.86
C ASP A 801 6.21 4.93 4.04
N SER A 802 6.24 5.89 3.10
CA SER A 802 7.02 7.14 3.25
C SER A 802 6.25 8.37 3.73
N SER A 803 4.94 8.28 3.96
CA SER A 803 4.03 9.45 4.03
C SER A 803 4.29 10.40 5.21
N LEU A 804 5.19 10.02 6.11
CA LEU A 804 5.79 10.88 7.12
C LEU A 804 7.27 11.10 6.77
N GLY A 805 7.51 11.93 5.74
CA GLY A 805 8.80 12.17 5.07
C GLY A 805 9.92 12.83 5.90
N PHE A 806 9.92 12.63 7.21
CA PHE A 806 11.01 13.00 8.12
C PHE A 806 11.73 11.75 8.61
N VAL A 807 13.05 11.81 8.71
CA VAL A 807 13.80 10.86 9.54
C VAL A 807 13.43 11.09 11.02
N ARG A 808 12.65 10.18 11.60
CA ARG A 808 12.23 10.21 13.01
C ARG A 808 13.43 9.91 13.92
N GLY A 809 13.43 10.48 15.13
CA GLY A 809 14.45 10.17 16.14
C GLY A 809 15.89 10.55 15.75
N GLY A 810 16.08 11.41 14.74
CA GLY A 810 17.41 11.85 14.29
C GLY A 810 17.96 13.03 15.11
N PRO A 811 19.28 13.36 15.01
CA PRO A 811 19.89 14.49 15.72
C PRO A 811 19.29 15.88 15.43
N GLY A 812 18.45 16.04 14.40
CA GLY A 812 17.68 17.26 14.10
C GLY A 812 16.22 17.23 14.60
N ASP A 813 15.76 16.19 15.28
CA ASP A 813 14.40 16.16 15.82
C ASP A 813 14.37 16.71 17.27
N PRO A 814 13.76 17.89 17.53
CA PRO A 814 13.69 18.47 18.88
C PRO A 814 12.85 17.63 19.84
N PHE A 815 12.10 16.64 19.36
CA PHE A 815 11.37 15.68 20.19
C PHE A 815 11.88 14.23 20.07
N ARG A 816 13.10 14.02 19.54
CA ARG A 816 13.78 12.71 19.46
C ARG A 816 13.65 11.86 20.72
N HIS A 817 13.77 12.49 21.89
CA HIS A 817 13.70 11.83 23.20
C HIS A 817 12.30 11.29 23.56
N ILE A 818 11.26 11.66 22.82
CA ILE A 818 9.86 11.30 23.04
C ILE A 818 9.34 10.43 21.89
N THR A 819 9.78 10.68 20.65
CA THR A 819 9.35 9.92 19.45
C THR A 819 9.98 8.53 19.35
N GLY A 820 11.10 8.28 20.02
CA GLY A 820 11.76 6.98 20.02
C GLY A 820 12.68 6.69 18.83
N GLU A 821 13.13 5.43 18.75
CA GLU A 821 14.03 4.92 17.69
C GLU A 821 13.30 4.01 16.68
N THR A 822 11.97 3.88 16.77
CA THR A 822 11.18 2.92 15.98
C THR A 822 10.23 3.61 14.98
N GLY A 823 10.23 3.09 13.74
CA GLY A 823 9.60 3.70 12.56
C GLY A 823 10.40 4.90 12.01
N ASN A 824 10.69 4.89 10.71
CA ASN A 824 11.40 5.97 9.99
C ASN A 824 12.72 6.46 10.63
N SER A 825 13.44 5.59 11.34
CA SER A 825 14.82 5.84 11.77
C SER A 825 15.74 6.06 10.57
N LEU A 826 16.99 6.49 10.77
CA LEU A 826 17.94 6.66 9.67
C LEU A 826 18.25 5.31 9.01
N GLU A 827 18.34 4.29 9.85
CA GLU A 827 18.54 2.87 9.56
C GLU A 827 17.40 2.34 8.66
N TRP A 828 16.15 2.56 9.07
CA TRP A 828 14.97 2.13 8.31
C TRP A 828 14.83 2.93 7.01
N SER A 829 15.05 4.24 7.05
CA SER A 829 15.02 5.11 5.87
C SER A 829 16.05 4.69 4.81
N TRP A 830 17.25 4.25 5.25
CA TRP A 830 18.27 3.69 4.37
C TRP A 830 17.79 2.38 3.72
N ALA A 831 17.24 1.44 4.48
CA ALA A 831 16.72 0.19 3.91
C ALA A 831 15.55 0.44 2.95
N TYR A 832 14.64 1.38 3.29
CA TYR A 832 13.55 1.80 2.42
C TYR A 832 14.07 2.39 1.09
N ALA A 833 15.00 3.34 1.14
CA ALA A 833 15.65 3.86 -0.06
C ALA A 833 16.33 2.76 -0.90
N ARG A 834 17.01 1.81 -0.25
CA ARG A 834 17.66 0.67 -0.90
C ARG A 834 16.67 -0.23 -1.63
N THR A 835 15.49 -0.50 -1.05
CA THR A 835 14.42 -1.25 -1.73
C THR A 835 13.91 -0.50 -2.96
N SER A 836 13.74 0.83 -2.89
CA SER A 836 13.44 1.66 -4.06
C SER A 836 14.52 1.56 -5.14
N ASN A 837 15.79 1.52 -4.75
CA ASN A 837 16.95 1.44 -5.66
C ASN A 837 17.08 0.06 -6.32
N LEU A 838 16.67 -1.02 -5.64
CA LEU A 838 16.54 -2.35 -6.25
C LEU A 838 15.45 -2.39 -7.33
N GLN A 839 14.29 -1.77 -7.08
CA GLN A 839 13.21 -1.67 -8.07
C GLN A 839 13.57 -0.74 -9.24
N ALA A 840 14.22 0.39 -8.96
CA ALA A 840 14.78 1.27 -9.99
C ALA A 840 15.76 0.53 -10.91
N LYS A 841 16.61 -0.35 -10.35
CA LYS A 841 17.51 -1.21 -11.13
C LYS A 841 16.75 -2.25 -11.95
N ALA A 842 15.71 -2.88 -11.37
CA ALA A 842 14.93 -3.94 -12.02
C ALA A 842 14.08 -3.42 -13.19
N ARG A 843 13.39 -2.28 -13.01
CA ARG A 843 12.43 -1.74 -14.00
C ARG A 843 12.99 -0.60 -14.85
N GLY A 844 13.86 0.23 -14.29
CA GLY A 844 14.47 1.36 -15.01
C GLY A 844 15.58 0.95 -15.97
N GLY A 845 16.36 -0.09 -15.67
CA GLY A 845 17.42 -0.61 -16.55
C GLY A 845 18.45 0.45 -17.00
N ASP A 846 19.13 0.18 -18.13
CA ASP A 846 20.25 1.02 -18.60
C ASP A 846 19.89 2.48 -18.91
N TRP A 847 18.60 2.78 -19.15
CA TRP A 847 18.23 4.08 -19.70
C TRP A 847 18.14 5.20 -18.63
N LEU A 848 18.07 4.85 -17.34
CA LEU A 848 18.16 5.81 -16.24
C LEU A 848 19.44 6.67 -16.32
N GLY A 849 20.54 6.11 -16.85
CA GLY A 849 21.79 6.87 -17.06
C GLY A 849 21.68 8.04 -18.06
N TYR A 850 20.57 8.18 -18.79
CA TYR A 850 20.37 9.28 -19.75
C TYR A 850 19.50 10.42 -19.22
N THR A 851 19.01 10.38 -17.98
CA THR A 851 18.12 11.41 -17.40
C THR A 851 18.87 12.52 -16.65
N THR A 852 20.12 12.77 -17.00
CA THR A 852 20.96 13.79 -16.34
C THR A 852 20.56 15.20 -16.77
N THR A 853 20.90 16.20 -15.94
CA THR A 853 20.79 17.62 -16.26
C THR A 853 21.57 17.96 -17.54
N GLU A 854 22.74 17.35 -17.77
CA GLU A 854 23.53 17.57 -18.99
C GLU A 854 22.74 17.18 -20.25
N GLN A 855 22.16 15.97 -20.26
CA GLN A 855 21.33 15.51 -21.36
C GLN A 855 20.08 16.37 -21.55
N THR A 856 19.45 16.83 -20.46
CA THR A 856 18.32 17.78 -20.48
C THR A 856 18.72 19.14 -21.07
N VAL A 857 19.94 19.63 -20.79
CA VAL A 857 20.48 20.86 -21.36
C VAL A 857 20.73 20.73 -22.88
N HIS A 858 21.09 19.54 -23.36
CA HIS A 858 21.12 19.24 -24.80
C HIS A 858 19.72 19.15 -25.44
N ASP A 859 18.70 18.69 -24.70
CA ASP A 859 17.30 18.75 -25.16
C ASP A 859 16.88 20.22 -25.37
N MET A 860 17.25 21.12 -24.46
CA MET A 860 16.96 22.55 -24.61
C MET A 860 17.59 23.15 -25.88
N LEU A 861 18.78 22.71 -26.29
CA LEU A 861 19.34 23.11 -27.59
C LEU A 861 18.49 22.58 -28.75
N SER A 862 18.03 21.33 -28.67
CA SER A 862 17.15 20.73 -29.68
C SER A 862 15.82 21.49 -29.80
N ILE A 863 15.24 21.91 -28.67
CA ILE A 863 14.03 22.75 -28.61
C ILE A 863 14.31 24.11 -29.28
N LEU A 864 15.43 24.77 -28.96
CA LEU A 864 15.80 26.05 -29.57
C LEU A 864 16.00 25.93 -31.08
N ASP A 865 16.73 24.92 -31.53
CA ASP A 865 17.03 24.70 -32.94
C ASP A 865 15.73 24.37 -33.72
N ALA A 866 14.80 23.60 -33.14
CA ALA A 866 13.47 23.35 -33.70
C ALA A 866 12.54 24.59 -33.69
N TYR A 867 12.73 25.54 -32.77
CA TYR A 867 12.12 26.87 -32.78
C TYR A 867 12.83 27.87 -33.73
N GLY A 868 13.94 27.48 -34.37
CA GLY A 868 14.77 28.38 -35.18
C GLY A 868 15.56 29.44 -34.37
N GLN A 869 15.65 29.28 -33.05
CA GLN A 869 16.21 30.27 -32.13
C GLN A 869 17.71 30.06 -31.87
N LYS A 870 18.51 31.07 -32.20
CA LYS A 870 19.97 31.00 -32.05
C LYS A 870 20.46 31.06 -30.60
N LYS A 871 19.64 31.55 -29.67
CA LYS A 871 20.02 31.70 -28.26
C LYS A 871 18.81 31.51 -27.34
N LEU A 872 19.10 31.11 -26.10
CA LEU A 872 18.13 30.83 -25.06
C LEU A 872 17.60 32.10 -24.38
N MET A 873 16.28 32.19 -24.29
CA MET A 873 15.60 32.92 -23.23
C MET A 873 14.96 31.91 -22.26
N TYR A 874 15.26 32.01 -20.97
CA TYR A 874 14.88 31.00 -19.98
C TYR A 874 14.64 31.59 -18.58
N TRP A 875 13.62 31.08 -17.90
CA TRP A 875 13.36 31.31 -16.47
C TRP A 875 13.36 29.97 -15.74
N GLY A 876 14.44 29.71 -15.00
CA GLY A 876 14.57 28.51 -14.16
C GLY A 876 14.20 28.81 -12.72
N VAL A 877 13.33 28.00 -12.13
CA VAL A 877 12.94 28.09 -10.71
C VAL A 877 13.52 26.91 -9.94
N SER A 878 14.02 27.12 -8.72
CA SER A 878 14.50 26.02 -7.85
C SER A 878 15.59 25.18 -8.55
N TYR A 879 15.47 23.85 -8.62
CA TYR A 879 16.36 22.99 -9.44
C TYR A 879 16.48 23.44 -10.91
N GLY A 880 15.48 24.12 -11.49
CA GLY A 880 15.58 24.73 -12.82
C GLY A 880 16.72 25.75 -12.93
N THR A 881 17.20 26.31 -11.81
CA THR A 881 18.43 27.13 -11.78
C THR A 881 19.70 26.31 -11.99
N VAL A 882 19.73 25.03 -11.62
CA VAL A 882 20.83 24.10 -11.95
C VAL A 882 20.86 23.85 -13.46
N ILE A 883 19.71 23.52 -14.06
CA ILE A 883 19.58 23.35 -15.52
C ILE A 883 20.11 24.59 -16.26
N GLY A 884 19.63 25.78 -15.88
CA GLY A 884 20.06 27.03 -16.52
C GLY A 884 21.55 27.33 -16.33
N ALA A 885 22.12 27.00 -15.16
CA ALA A 885 23.52 27.29 -14.86
C ALA A 885 24.46 26.31 -15.59
N THR A 886 24.06 25.05 -15.73
CA THR A 886 24.73 24.07 -16.59
C THR A 886 24.61 24.44 -18.07
N PHE A 887 23.45 24.92 -18.54
CA PHE A 887 23.30 25.48 -19.90
C PHE A 887 24.27 26.64 -20.13
N ALA A 888 24.30 27.62 -19.24
CA ALA A 888 25.20 28.78 -19.35
C ALA A 888 26.69 28.41 -19.27
N THR A 889 27.03 27.28 -18.62
CA THR A 889 28.39 26.75 -18.51
C THR A 889 28.82 26.00 -19.78
N LEU A 890 27.96 25.15 -20.32
CA LEU A 890 28.24 24.34 -21.51
C LEU A 890 28.10 25.14 -22.82
N PHE A 891 27.14 26.07 -22.87
CA PHE A 891 26.76 26.82 -24.06
C PHE A 891 26.73 28.35 -23.81
N PRO A 892 27.83 28.96 -23.30
CA PRO A 892 27.86 30.37 -22.93
C PRO A 892 27.51 31.32 -24.07
N ASP A 893 27.83 30.96 -25.32
CA ASP A 893 27.52 31.74 -26.54
C ASP A 893 26.07 31.60 -27.03
N ARG A 894 25.31 30.64 -26.48
CA ARG A 894 23.88 30.44 -26.74
C ARG A 894 23.01 31.18 -25.71
N VAL A 895 23.56 32.06 -24.86
CA VAL A 895 22.81 32.78 -23.82
C VAL A 895 22.30 34.14 -24.34
N GLU A 896 20.98 34.35 -24.36
CA GLU A 896 20.39 35.68 -24.57
C GLU A 896 19.83 36.24 -23.25
N ARG A 897 18.88 35.57 -22.60
CA ARG A 897 18.36 35.99 -21.28
C ARG A 897 18.14 34.78 -20.38
N ILE A 898 18.79 34.72 -19.24
CA ILE A 898 18.58 33.66 -18.24
C ILE A 898 18.29 34.30 -16.90
N LEU A 899 17.08 34.05 -16.39
CA LEU A 899 16.63 34.41 -15.05
C LEU A 899 16.65 33.15 -14.18
N MET A 900 17.36 33.21 -13.06
CA MET A 900 17.43 32.17 -12.03
C MET A 900 16.66 32.63 -10.80
N ASP A 901 15.65 31.88 -10.37
CA ASP A 901 14.79 32.26 -9.25
C ASP A 901 14.70 31.15 -8.19
N GLY A 902 14.98 31.46 -6.93
CA GLY A 902 15.22 30.44 -5.90
C GLY A 902 16.45 29.60 -6.24
N VAL A 903 17.64 30.18 -6.05
CA VAL A 903 18.87 29.68 -6.66
C VAL A 903 19.50 28.54 -5.85
N VAL A 904 19.65 27.37 -6.47
CA VAL A 904 20.37 26.22 -5.90
C VAL A 904 21.88 26.43 -6.04
N ASP A 905 22.64 26.07 -5.00
CA ASP A 905 24.11 25.98 -5.10
C ASP A 905 24.48 24.77 -5.96
N SER A 906 24.74 25.00 -7.26
CA SER A 906 24.96 23.90 -8.21
C SER A 906 26.23 23.10 -7.92
N ASP A 907 27.27 23.69 -7.30
CA ASP A 907 28.46 22.92 -6.89
C ASP A 907 28.10 21.93 -5.77
N ASN A 908 27.29 22.37 -4.80
CA ASN A 908 26.80 21.52 -3.71
C ASN A 908 25.79 20.47 -4.23
N TYR A 909 25.01 20.82 -5.26
CA TYR A 909 24.10 19.91 -5.95
C TYR A 909 24.82 18.72 -6.60
N TYR A 910 25.77 18.98 -7.51
CA TYR A 910 26.52 17.92 -8.20
C TYR A 910 27.45 17.13 -7.27
N ALA A 911 27.83 17.69 -6.11
CA ALA A 911 28.57 16.96 -5.08
C ALA A 911 27.67 16.07 -4.19
N THR A 912 26.36 16.03 -4.41
CA THR A 912 25.36 15.27 -3.62
C THR A 912 25.35 15.64 -2.12
N LEU A 913 25.86 16.82 -1.75
CA LEU A 913 26.02 17.21 -0.35
C LEU A 913 24.71 17.68 0.27
N TRP A 914 24.00 18.57 -0.42
CA TRP A 914 22.67 19.17 -0.16
C TRP A 914 22.43 19.78 1.24
N ASN A 915 23.47 19.77 2.08
CA ASN A 915 23.46 20.18 3.48
C ASN A 915 23.37 21.70 3.71
N ASN A 916 23.47 22.52 2.66
CA ASN A 916 23.31 23.96 2.75
C ASN A 916 21.92 24.47 2.31
N ASN A 917 21.03 23.60 1.81
CA ASN A 917 19.69 24.01 1.33
C ASN A 917 18.78 24.56 2.44
N LEU A 918 18.96 24.11 3.69
CA LEU A 918 18.04 24.45 4.79
C LEU A 918 18.54 25.54 5.75
N ILE A 919 19.54 26.35 5.37
CA ILE A 919 20.15 27.38 6.24
C ILE A 919 19.15 28.49 6.61
N ASP A 920 18.36 29.01 5.66
CA ASP A 920 17.37 30.07 5.91
C ASP A 920 15.99 29.50 6.36
N THR A 921 15.86 28.19 6.64
CA THR A 921 14.58 27.56 7.08
C THR A 921 14.10 28.13 8.40
N SER A 922 14.92 28.06 9.46
CA SER A 922 14.56 28.59 10.79
C SER A 922 14.32 30.10 10.75
N LYS A 923 14.99 30.83 9.83
CA LYS A 923 14.70 32.24 9.56
C LYS A 923 13.30 32.45 8.97
N THR A 924 12.83 31.54 8.12
CA THR A 924 11.48 31.55 7.55
C THR A 924 10.42 31.23 8.63
N VAL A 925 10.71 30.29 9.53
CA VAL A 925 9.90 30.00 10.73
C VAL A 925 9.80 31.22 11.66
N ASP A 926 10.92 31.90 11.89
CA ASP A 926 10.99 33.16 12.63
C ASP A 926 10.07 34.25 12.04
N VAL A 927 10.01 34.35 10.70
CA VAL A 927 9.14 35.29 10.00
C VAL A 927 7.67 34.89 10.15
N PHE A 928 7.33 33.60 10.14
CA PHE A 928 5.96 33.12 10.43
C PHE A 928 5.47 33.64 11.80
N PHE A 929 6.25 33.44 12.87
CA PHE A 929 5.87 33.89 14.21
C PHE A 929 5.79 35.42 14.32
N LYS A 930 6.77 36.14 13.74
CA LYS A 930 6.81 37.62 13.77
C LYS A 930 5.64 38.24 13.01
N THR A 931 5.32 37.73 11.82
CA THR A 931 4.22 38.26 11.00
C THR A 931 2.85 37.84 11.55
N CYS A 932 2.69 36.63 12.09
CA CYS A 932 1.47 36.23 12.80
C CYS A 932 1.20 37.14 14.02
N TYR A 933 2.24 37.43 14.82
CA TYR A 933 2.15 38.38 15.93
C TYR A 933 1.75 39.79 15.46
N ALA A 934 2.42 40.31 14.43
CA ALA A 934 2.17 41.64 13.88
C ALA A 934 0.76 41.82 13.30
N ALA A 935 0.18 40.74 12.72
CA ALA A 935 -1.17 40.76 12.17
C ALA A 935 -2.28 40.89 13.22
N GLY A 936 -1.96 40.68 14.51
CA GLY A 936 -2.92 40.79 15.61
C GLY A 936 -3.93 39.64 15.66
N LYS A 937 -4.76 39.63 16.72
CA LYS A 937 -5.84 38.64 16.91
C LYS A 937 -6.82 38.53 15.74
N SER A 938 -7.00 39.63 14.99
CA SER A 938 -7.89 39.70 13.84
C SER A 938 -7.26 39.20 12.54
N GLY A 939 -5.92 39.12 12.46
CA GLY A 939 -5.20 38.79 11.23
C GLY A 939 -4.42 37.47 11.29
N CYS A 940 -4.17 36.91 12.48
CA CYS A 940 -3.63 35.56 12.65
C CYS A 940 -4.44 34.76 13.69
N PRO A 941 -5.05 33.61 13.32
CA PRO A 941 -5.79 32.76 14.25
C PRO A 941 -4.96 32.16 15.39
N LEU A 942 -3.64 32.01 15.19
CA LEU A 942 -2.68 31.49 16.18
C LEU A 942 -2.05 32.60 17.04
N TRP A 943 -2.56 33.84 16.98
CA TRP A 943 -1.94 34.99 17.65
C TRP A 943 -1.79 34.78 19.17
N ALA A 944 -0.62 35.16 19.69
CA ALA A 944 -0.33 35.25 21.12
C ALA A 944 0.41 36.57 21.43
N PRO A 945 0.54 36.99 22.71
CA PRO A 945 1.13 38.28 23.08
C PRO A 945 2.62 38.51 22.71
N SER A 946 3.31 37.51 22.17
CA SER A 946 4.65 37.64 21.58
C SER A 946 4.89 36.53 20.55
N PRO A 947 5.84 36.70 19.60
CA PRO A 947 6.26 35.61 18.70
C PRO A 947 6.69 34.34 19.44
N SER A 948 7.42 34.48 20.54
CA SER A 948 7.87 33.37 21.39
C SER A 948 6.73 32.61 22.08
N LEU A 949 5.59 33.25 22.34
CA LEU A 949 4.40 32.56 22.86
C LEU A 949 3.64 31.80 21.77
N ILE A 950 3.70 32.27 20.51
CA ILE A 950 3.15 31.53 19.35
C ILE A 950 3.97 30.24 19.14
N GLU A 951 5.30 30.36 19.18
CA GLU A 951 6.23 29.23 19.14
C GLU A 951 6.03 28.25 20.31
N ALA A 952 5.91 28.76 21.55
CA ALA A 952 5.65 27.91 22.72
C ALA A 952 4.31 27.16 22.63
N ASN A 953 3.28 27.79 22.07
CA ASN A 953 1.99 27.14 21.80
C ASN A 953 2.10 26.04 20.75
N LEU A 954 2.85 26.28 19.66
CA LEU A 954 3.13 25.25 18.65
C LEU A 954 3.91 24.06 19.25
N ASN A 955 4.92 24.34 20.07
CA ASN A 955 5.69 23.31 20.76
C ASN A 955 4.86 22.52 21.80
N ARG A 956 3.81 23.13 22.38
CA ARG A 956 2.83 22.41 23.19
C ARG A 956 1.99 21.46 22.32
N ILE A 957 1.43 21.97 21.21
CA ILE A 957 0.64 21.16 20.25
C ILE A 957 1.46 19.97 19.76
N TYR A 958 2.72 20.16 19.38
CA TYR A 958 3.61 19.07 18.97
C TYR A 958 3.77 17.99 20.06
N LYS A 959 4.04 18.37 21.32
CA LYS A 959 4.15 17.41 22.43
C LYS A 959 2.85 16.64 22.66
N GLU A 960 1.71 17.32 22.64
CA GLU A 960 0.39 16.71 22.80
C GLU A 960 0.05 15.74 21.64
N LEU A 961 0.50 16.01 20.42
CA LEU A 961 0.30 15.12 19.26
C LEU A 961 1.24 13.91 19.23
N ILE A 962 2.35 13.93 19.97
CA ILE A 962 3.21 12.76 20.15
C ILE A 962 2.53 11.74 21.07
N VAL A 963 2.01 12.21 22.21
CA VAL A 963 1.43 11.36 23.27
C VAL A 963 -0.08 11.13 23.15
N ASN A 964 -0.76 11.92 22.32
CA ASN A 964 -2.21 11.87 22.10
C ASN A 964 -2.55 12.38 20.68
N PRO A 965 -2.23 11.60 19.62
CA PRO A 965 -2.64 11.88 18.25
C PRO A 965 -4.16 11.89 18.11
N ILE A 966 -4.71 12.53 17.07
CA ILE A 966 -6.15 12.85 16.99
C ILE A 966 -6.82 12.06 15.85
N PRO A 967 -7.69 11.07 16.14
CA PRO A 967 -8.44 10.29 15.15
C PRO A 967 -9.45 11.11 14.35
N TYR A 968 -9.34 11.10 13.03
CA TYR A 968 -10.20 11.78 12.07
C TYR A 968 -10.97 10.80 11.18
N SER A 969 -12.26 11.02 11.01
CA SER A 969 -13.10 10.31 10.04
C SER A 969 -14.30 11.17 9.69
N ASN A 970 -14.67 11.22 8.41
CA ASN A 970 -15.92 11.81 7.94
C ASN A 970 -16.74 10.87 7.03
N GLY A 971 -16.45 9.56 7.06
CA GLY A 971 -17.01 8.55 6.16
C GLY A 971 -16.22 8.39 4.87
N THR A 972 -15.88 9.48 4.17
CA THR A 972 -15.13 9.44 2.89
C THR A 972 -13.61 9.55 3.07
N PHE A 973 -13.17 10.31 4.06
CA PHE A 973 -11.76 10.50 4.42
C PHE A 973 -11.56 10.11 5.88
N TYR A 974 -10.45 9.45 6.15
CA TYR A 974 -10.12 8.91 7.47
C TYR A 974 -8.61 8.81 7.65
N GLY A 975 -8.19 8.82 8.90
CA GLY A 975 -6.80 8.76 9.35
C GLY A 975 -6.68 9.45 10.69
N PHE A 976 -5.49 9.93 11.04
CA PHE A 976 -5.28 10.68 12.27
C PHE A 976 -4.29 11.82 12.04
N VAL A 977 -4.36 12.83 12.89
CA VAL A 977 -3.39 13.93 12.93
C VAL A 977 -2.41 13.65 14.05
N ASP A 978 -1.15 13.42 13.70
CA ASP A 978 -0.03 13.18 14.61
C ASP A 978 1.06 14.26 14.45
N TYR A 979 2.11 14.15 15.26
CA TYR A 979 3.21 15.12 15.25
C TYR A 979 3.92 15.24 13.89
N PRO A 980 4.36 14.14 13.24
CA PRO A 980 4.99 14.21 11.92
C PRO A 980 4.09 14.80 10.83
N LYS A 981 2.78 14.48 10.80
CA LYS A 981 1.84 15.09 9.83
C LYS A 981 1.76 16.61 10.00
N VAL A 982 1.66 17.10 11.24
CA VAL A 982 1.62 18.56 11.49
C VAL A 982 2.96 19.23 11.19
N ARG A 983 4.10 18.62 11.54
CA ARG A 983 5.42 19.16 11.21
C ARG A 983 5.68 19.18 9.70
N GLY A 984 5.19 18.16 8.97
CA GLY A 984 5.15 18.11 7.51
C GLY A 984 4.38 19.26 6.91
N GLN A 985 3.14 19.45 7.35
CA GLN A 985 2.30 20.53 6.86
C GLN A 985 2.87 21.92 7.20
N PHE A 986 3.51 22.05 8.37
CA PHE A 986 4.20 23.29 8.76
C PHE A 986 5.36 23.59 7.81
N PHE A 987 6.27 22.64 7.58
CA PHE A 987 7.41 22.79 6.67
C PHE A 987 6.98 23.07 5.22
N SER A 988 6.02 22.30 4.71
CA SER A 988 5.37 22.50 3.40
C SER A 988 4.84 23.92 3.23
N SER A 989 4.19 24.46 4.26
CA SER A 989 3.63 25.82 4.24
C SER A 989 4.70 26.92 4.21
N LEU A 990 5.96 26.65 4.58
CA LEU A 990 7.05 27.64 4.46
C LEU A 990 7.37 27.96 2.99
N VAL A 991 7.14 27.02 2.07
CA VAL A 991 7.45 27.15 0.64
C VAL A 991 6.58 28.23 -0.02
N SER A 992 5.27 28.23 0.26
CA SER A 992 4.27 29.12 -0.36
C SER A 992 3.50 29.95 0.68
N PRO A 993 4.16 30.86 1.42
CA PRO A 993 3.61 31.44 2.64
C PRO A 993 2.36 32.30 2.42
N PHE A 994 2.31 33.02 1.30
CA PHE A 994 1.21 33.93 0.96
C PHE A 994 -0.12 33.24 0.63
N THR A 995 -0.13 31.91 0.48
CA THR A 995 -1.34 31.12 0.21
C THR A 995 -1.66 30.10 1.31
N SER A 996 -0.70 29.77 2.17
CA SER A 996 -0.83 28.70 3.18
C SER A 996 -0.91 29.21 4.62
N TRP A 997 -0.19 30.27 4.99
CA TRP A 997 0.07 30.60 6.41
C TRP A 997 -1.17 30.92 7.23
N PHE A 998 -2.16 31.62 6.65
CA PHE A 998 -3.41 31.88 7.36
C PHE A 998 -4.20 30.60 7.66
N ALA A 999 -4.28 29.69 6.68
CA ALA A 999 -4.99 28.42 6.85
C ALA A 999 -4.24 27.47 7.81
N LEU A 1000 -2.91 27.42 7.74
CA LEU A 1000 -2.07 26.70 8.70
C LEU A 1000 -2.27 27.25 10.12
N ALA A 1001 -2.24 28.58 10.31
CA ALA A 1001 -2.44 29.18 11.62
C ALA A 1001 -3.85 28.92 12.17
N GLN A 1002 -4.87 28.86 11.31
CA GLN A 1002 -6.21 28.39 11.70
C GLN A 1002 -6.15 26.95 12.21
N ALA A 1003 -5.63 26.02 11.40
CA ALA A 1003 -5.54 24.61 11.75
C ALA A 1003 -4.73 24.34 13.03
N LEU A 1004 -3.63 25.07 13.26
CA LEU A 1004 -2.87 25.00 14.50
C LEU A 1004 -3.64 25.55 15.71
N SER A 1005 -4.46 26.58 15.52
CA SER A 1005 -5.32 27.13 16.58
C SER A 1005 -6.45 26.15 16.94
N ASP A 1006 -7.04 25.51 15.92
CA ASP A 1006 -8.08 24.48 16.05
C ASP A 1006 -7.55 23.25 16.82
N LEU A 1007 -6.37 22.74 16.44
CA LEU A 1007 -5.66 21.66 17.14
C LEU A 1007 -5.24 22.04 18.57
N GLY A 1008 -4.88 23.29 18.80
CA GLY A 1008 -4.48 23.81 20.10
C GLY A 1008 -5.64 24.16 21.03
N SER A 1009 -6.88 24.12 20.54
CA SER A 1009 -8.10 24.40 21.29
C SER A 1009 -8.47 23.27 22.27
N PRO A 1010 -9.36 23.50 23.26
CA PRO A 1010 -9.89 22.43 24.11
C PRO A 1010 -10.60 21.31 23.34
N GLN A 1011 -11.11 21.60 22.15
CA GLN A 1011 -11.77 20.64 21.26
C GLN A 1011 -10.78 19.83 20.42
N ARG A 1012 -9.55 20.33 20.22
CA ARG A 1012 -8.49 19.75 19.39
C ARG A 1012 -9.00 19.33 17.99
N ASP A 1013 -9.73 20.20 17.30
CA ASP A 1013 -10.36 19.86 16.02
C ASP A 1013 -9.29 19.60 14.93
N PRO A 1014 -9.21 18.37 14.38
CA PRO A 1014 -8.22 18.02 13.36
C PRO A 1014 -8.65 18.44 11.94
N THR A 1015 -9.91 18.84 11.72
CA THR A 1015 -10.52 18.93 10.38
C THR A 1015 -9.73 19.83 9.43
N LYS A 1016 -9.36 21.03 9.88
CA LYS A 1016 -8.61 21.98 9.04
C LYS A 1016 -7.18 21.51 8.74
N MET A 1017 -6.54 20.81 9.68
CA MET A 1017 -5.23 20.20 9.46
C MET A 1017 -5.31 19.02 8.48
N TRP A 1018 -6.37 18.23 8.58
CA TRP A 1018 -6.63 17.15 7.64
C TRP A 1018 -6.84 17.70 6.23
N GLU A 1019 -7.71 18.70 6.03
CA GLU A 1019 -7.92 19.35 4.73
C GLU A 1019 -6.63 19.92 4.09
N LEU A 1020 -5.70 20.40 4.92
CA LEU A 1020 -4.41 20.93 4.46
C LEU A 1020 -3.39 19.85 4.10
N SER A 1021 -3.44 18.70 4.79
CA SER A 1021 -2.48 17.58 4.66
C SER A 1021 -3.04 16.36 3.92
N ALA A 1022 -4.26 16.44 3.39
CA ALA A 1022 -4.91 15.34 2.69
C ALA A 1022 -4.37 15.20 1.26
N ALA A 1023 -3.52 14.19 1.09
CA ALA A 1023 -3.49 13.45 -0.17
C ALA A 1023 -4.93 13.00 -0.53
N PRO A 1024 -5.28 12.92 -1.83
CA PRO A 1024 -6.57 12.35 -2.21
C PRO A 1024 -6.71 10.94 -1.64
N ALA A 1025 -7.91 10.58 -1.16
CA ALA A 1025 -8.18 9.21 -0.74
C ALA A 1025 -7.85 8.27 -1.90
N PHE A 1026 -7.00 7.27 -1.66
CA PHE A 1026 -6.61 6.33 -2.69
C PHE A 1026 -7.84 5.54 -3.15
N HIS A 1027 -8.03 5.49 -4.47
CA HIS A 1027 -9.04 4.66 -5.12
C HIS A 1027 -8.36 3.95 -6.28
N CYS A 1028 -8.56 2.64 -6.42
CA CYS A 1028 -8.27 1.94 -7.67
C CYS A 1028 -9.09 2.59 -8.80
N SER A 1029 -8.44 3.08 -9.84
CA SER A 1029 -9.14 3.69 -10.98
C SER A 1029 -9.70 2.61 -11.90
N CYS A 1030 -10.85 2.05 -11.50
CA CYS A 1030 -11.57 0.98 -12.18
C CYS A 1030 -12.72 1.56 -13.01
N SER A 1031 -12.42 2.36 -14.03
CA SER A 1031 -13.42 2.84 -14.98
C SER A 1031 -13.80 1.75 -16.00
N GLY A 1032 -15.06 1.74 -16.43
CA GLY A 1032 -15.70 0.52 -16.95
C GLY A 1032 -15.26 0.05 -18.34
N SER A 1033 -15.33 -1.27 -18.54
CA SER A 1033 -15.23 -2.01 -19.82
C SER A 1033 -13.91 -1.95 -20.62
N THR A 1034 -13.04 -0.98 -20.35
CA THR A 1034 -11.68 -0.92 -20.91
C THR A 1034 -10.73 -0.38 -19.84
N CYS A 1035 -9.65 -1.12 -19.53
CA CYS A 1035 -8.56 -0.69 -18.64
C CYS A 1035 -7.66 0.39 -19.30
N ASP A 1036 -8.29 1.36 -19.94
CA ASP A 1036 -7.71 2.35 -20.84
C ASP A 1036 -8.64 3.57 -20.96
N ASP A 1037 -9.02 4.17 -19.84
CA ASP A 1037 -9.48 5.55 -19.87
C ASP A 1037 -8.27 6.50 -19.93
N LYS A 1038 -8.38 7.53 -20.77
CA LYS A 1038 -7.28 8.45 -21.06
C LYS A 1038 -6.98 9.41 -19.91
N GLU A 1039 -7.97 9.66 -19.06
CA GLU A 1039 -7.88 10.62 -17.96
C GLU A 1039 -7.09 10.02 -16.79
N THR A 1040 -7.26 8.73 -16.53
CA THR A 1040 -6.44 7.92 -15.62
C THR A 1040 -5.00 7.87 -16.13
N ARG A 1041 -4.76 7.58 -17.41
CA ARG A 1041 -3.40 7.63 -17.99
C ARG A 1041 -2.71 8.99 -17.78
N GLU A 1042 -3.43 10.11 -17.90
CA GLU A 1042 -2.95 11.47 -17.58
C GLU A 1042 -2.67 11.71 -16.10
N ARG A 1043 -3.37 11.04 -15.18
CA ARG A 1043 -3.03 11.07 -13.74
C ARG A 1043 -1.82 10.18 -13.42
N ASP A 1044 -1.77 8.96 -13.98
CA ASP A 1044 -0.64 8.01 -13.88
C ASP A 1044 0.67 8.65 -14.39
N LEU A 1045 0.55 9.48 -15.43
CA LEU A 1045 1.63 10.27 -16.03
C LEU A 1045 2.31 11.21 -15.02
N VAL A 1046 1.54 11.85 -14.13
CA VAL A 1046 2.08 12.93 -13.28
C VAL A 1046 2.47 12.47 -11.88
N ALA A 1047 1.99 11.31 -11.43
CA ALA A 1047 2.30 10.77 -10.09
C ALA A 1047 3.76 10.32 -9.86
N ALA A 1048 4.60 10.31 -10.91
CA ALA A 1048 6.01 9.90 -10.82
C ALA A 1048 6.98 10.99 -10.33
N PHE A 1049 6.50 12.11 -9.74
CA PHE A 1049 7.36 13.23 -9.32
C PHE A 1049 8.52 12.79 -8.40
N SER A 1050 8.24 11.99 -7.37
CA SER A 1050 9.25 11.55 -6.39
C SER A 1050 10.31 10.62 -7.03
N GLU A 1051 9.88 9.72 -7.91
CA GLU A 1051 10.76 8.80 -8.64
C GLU A 1051 11.64 9.56 -9.64
N ALA A 1052 11.06 10.49 -10.40
CA ALA A 1052 11.79 11.34 -11.32
C ALA A 1052 12.79 12.26 -10.60
N ARG A 1053 12.40 12.81 -9.45
CA ARG A 1053 13.30 13.57 -8.56
C ARG A 1053 14.52 12.74 -8.17
N THR A 1054 14.31 11.53 -7.65
CA THR A 1054 15.38 10.61 -7.25
C THR A 1054 16.23 10.20 -8.45
N GLY A 1055 15.61 9.74 -9.53
CA GLY A 1055 16.32 9.27 -10.73
C GLY A 1055 17.21 10.34 -11.37
N ILE A 1056 16.76 11.59 -11.44
CA ILE A 1056 17.56 12.71 -11.95
C ILE A 1056 18.65 13.09 -10.93
N ALA A 1057 18.29 13.40 -9.69
CA ALA A 1057 19.22 13.93 -8.69
C ALA A 1057 20.36 12.94 -8.36
N CYS A 1058 20.06 11.64 -8.30
CA CYS A 1058 21.06 10.63 -8.06
C CYS A 1058 21.92 10.34 -9.29
N SER A 1059 21.41 10.50 -10.52
CA SER A 1059 22.20 10.32 -11.76
C SER A 1059 23.12 11.52 -12.04
N ASP A 1060 22.74 12.72 -11.61
CA ASP A 1060 23.58 13.92 -11.70
C ASP A 1060 24.67 13.97 -10.63
N GLY A 1061 24.33 13.59 -9.39
CA GLY A 1061 25.23 13.70 -8.26
C GLY A 1061 26.46 12.78 -8.31
N ALA A 1062 27.48 13.13 -7.53
CA ALA A 1062 28.60 12.28 -7.18
C ALA A 1062 28.16 10.95 -6.52
N ASP A 1063 29.03 9.95 -6.57
CA ASP A 1063 28.78 8.62 -6.00
C ASP A 1063 28.90 8.66 -4.47
N LEU A 1064 27.86 8.20 -3.77
CA LEU A 1064 27.82 8.17 -2.31
C LEU A 1064 28.38 6.84 -1.77
N PRO A 1065 29.06 6.84 -0.60
CA PRO A 1065 29.36 5.61 0.12
C PRO A 1065 28.08 4.84 0.44
N ASP A 1066 28.13 3.52 0.31
CA ASP A 1066 26.95 2.67 0.30
C ASP A 1066 26.70 1.96 1.64
N ASP A 1067 26.93 2.71 2.72
CA ASP A 1067 26.94 2.23 4.10
C ASP A 1067 26.29 3.21 5.08
N ILE A 1068 25.77 2.67 6.19
CA ILE A 1068 25.01 3.43 7.17
C ILE A 1068 25.88 4.35 8.05
N ALA A 1069 27.16 4.05 8.24
CA ALA A 1069 28.04 4.86 9.08
C ALA A 1069 28.40 6.19 8.39
N SER A 1070 28.68 6.14 7.09
CA SER A 1070 28.85 7.32 6.24
C SER A 1070 27.59 8.18 6.20
N LEU A 1071 26.41 7.56 6.02
CA LEU A 1071 25.13 8.26 6.05
C LEU A 1071 24.87 8.93 7.42
N ARG A 1072 25.16 8.25 8.52
CA ARG A 1072 25.03 8.80 9.88
C ARG A 1072 25.94 10.00 10.09
N SER A 1073 27.20 9.92 9.67
CA SER A 1073 28.16 11.05 9.74
C SER A 1073 27.67 12.25 8.92
N TRP A 1074 27.20 12.03 7.68
CA TRP A 1074 26.65 13.10 6.85
C TRP A 1074 25.43 13.77 7.51
N TYR A 1075 24.51 12.97 8.06
CA TYR A 1075 23.29 13.47 8.66
C TYR A 1075 23.54 14.23 9.98
N GLU A 1076 24.50 13.76 10.79
CA GLU A 1076 24.98 14.49 11.97
C GLU A 1076 25.57 15.85 11.58
N ASP A 1077 26.37 15.95 10.52
CA ASP A 1077 26.91 17.22 10.04
C ASP A 1077 25.84 18.15 9.46
N PHE A 1078 24.83 17.60 8.77
CA PHE A 1078 23.69 18.38 8.29
C PHE A 1078 22.84 18.91 9.45
N SER A 1079 22.58 18.11 10.49
CA SER A 1079 21.82 18.55 11.67
C SER A 1079 22.48 19.70 12.46
N LYS A 1080 23.82 19.82 12.39
CA LYS A 1080 24.56 20.98 12.96
C LYS A 1080 24.32 22.26 12.17
N THR A 1081 23.88 22.15 10.91
CA THR A 1081 23.63 23.26 9.99
C THR A 1081 22.17 23.69 9.98
N SER A 1082 21.22 22.76 10.18
CA SER A 1082 19.79 23.06 10.29
C SER A 1082 19.05 22.04 11.16
N GLU A 1083 18.22 22.53 12.08
CA GLU A 1083 17.26 21.72 12.86
C GLU A 1083 16.17 21.07 11.97
N TRP A 1084 16.07 21.48 10.70
CA TRP A 1084 15.16 20.90 9.71
C TRP A 1084 15.83 19.85 8.82
N ALA A 1085 17.09 19.46 9.10
CA ALA A 1085 17.82 18.46 8.34
C ALA A 1085 17.03 17.16 8.11
N ASN A 1086 16.20 16.75 9.09
CA ASN A 1086 15.35 15.57 8.99
C ASN A 1086 14.29 15.64 7.88
N ALA A 1087 13.85 16.84 7.49
CA ALA A 1087 12.87 17.10 6.42
C ALA A 1087 13.45 16.93 5.00
N TRP A 1088 14.79 16.98 4.87
CA TRP A 1088 15.47 16.94 3.57
C TRP A 1088 16.43 15.75 3.43
N ALA A 1089 16.76 15.09 4.54
CA ALA A 1089 17.62 13.90 4.57
C ALA A 1089 17.16 12.80 3.61
N GLN A 1090 15.85 12.57 3.46
CA GLN A 1090 15.31 11.52 2.60
C GLN A 1090 15.76 11.63 1.13
N VAL A 1091 15.98 12.85 0.62
CA VAL A 1091 16.46 13.04 -0.77
C VAL A 1091 17.88 12.50 -0.94
N HIS A 1092 18.77 12.76 0.04
CA HIS A 1092 20.15 12.23 0.03
C HIS A 1092 20.17 10.72 0.28
N ILE A 1093 19.37 10.23 1.24
CA ILE A 1093 19.23 8.81 1.57
C ILE A 1093 18.80 8.00 0.34
N ALA A 1094 17.86 8.52 -0.46
CA ALA A 1094 17.42 7.90 -1.72
C ALA A 1094 18.57 7.65 -2.73
N CYS A 1095 19.65 8.45 -2.69
CA CYS A 1095 20.80 8.26 -3.58
C CYS A 1095 21.85 7.26 -3.07
N VAL A 1096 21.74 6.77 -1.83
CA VAL A 1096 22.67 5.78 -1.28
C VAL A 1096 22.50 4.45 -2.00
N GLY A 1097 23.54 4.02 -2.71
CA GLY A 1097 23.50 2.80 -3.52
C GLY A 1097 22.60 2.87 -4.76
N PHE A 1098 22.29 4.07 -5.27
CA PHE A 1098 21.47 4.24 -6.46
C PHE A 1098 22.17 3.67 -7.73
N PRO A 1099 21.46 2.94 -8.61
CA PRO A 1099 22.07 2.30 -9.79
C PRO A 1099 22.42 3.33 -10.89
N LYS A 1100 23.69 3.76 -10.93
CA LYS A 1100 24.18 4.68 -11.99
C LYS A 1100 24.84 3.92 -13.14
N VAL A 1101 24.42 4.25 -14.36
CA VAL A 1101 24.91 3.61 -15.61
C VAL A 1101 25.80 4.55 -16.43
N LYS A 1102 25.59 5.86 -16.31
CA LYS A 1102 26.43 6.93 -16.90
C LYS A 1102 26.58 8.07 -15.90
N LYS A 1103 27.66 8.85 -16.02
CA LYS A 1103 27.88 10.07 -15.23
C LYS A 1103 27.33 11.27 -15.98
N GLY A 1104 26.60 12.15 -15.27
CA GLY A 1104 26.25 13.47 -15.75
C GLY A 1104 27.40 14.47 -15.65
N PHE A 1105 27.07 15.76 -15.70
CA PHE A 1105 28.02 16.87 -15.69
C PHE A 1105 28.96 16.83 -14.47
N GLN A 1106 30.28 16.91 -14.70
CA GLN A 1106 31.32 16.76 -13.66
C GLN A 1106 32.14 18.04 -13.36
N GLY A 1107 31.97 19.11 -14.14
CA GLY A 1107 32.78 20.33 -14.04
C GLY A 1107 32.24 21.35 -13.04
N PRO A 1108 33.05 22.30 -12.53
CA PRO A 1108 32.51 23.39 -11.71
C PRO A 1108 31.55 24.26 -12.54
N VAL A 1109 30.41 24.62 -11.97
CA VAL A 1109 29.43 25.48 -12.65
C VAL A 1109 29.94 26.92 -12.70
N GLY A 1110 29.85 27.54 -13.87
CA GLY A 1110 30.30 28.91 -14.12
C GLY A 1110 30.90 29.10 -15.51
N ALA A 1111 30.72 30.28 -16.08
CA ALA A 1111 31.31 30.67 -17.36
C ALA A 1111 32.13 31.96 -17.20
N LYS A 1112 33.28 32.04 -17.88
CA LYS A 1112 34.15 33.23 -17.81
C LYS A 1112 33.47 34.49 -18.36
N ASN A 1113 32.73 34.33 -19.45
CA ASN A 1113 31.79 35.30 -20.03
C ASN A 1113 30.68 34.48 -20.71
N THR A 1114 29.42 34.83 -20.48
CA THR A 1114 28.28 34.43 -21.32
C THR A 1114 28.06 35.49 -22.41
N SER A 1115 27.38 35.15 -23.51
CA SER A 1115 27.06 36.12 -24.58
C SER A 1115 26.06 37.20 -24.17
N SER A 1116 25.47 37.09 -22.98
CA SER A 1116 24.66 38.12 -22.33
C SER A 1116 24.65 37.92 -20.80
N PRO A 1117 24.63 38.98 -19.98
CA PRO A 1117 24.53 38.88 -18.53
C PRO A 1117 23.26 38.17 -18.07
N MET A 1118 23.33 37.47 -16.93
CA MET A 1118 22.23 36.72 -16.33
C MET A 1118 21.58 37.52 -15.20
N LEU A 1119 20.34 37.17 -14.81
CA LEU A 1119 19.67 37.74 -13.65
C LEU A 1119 19.43 36.65 -12.60
N PHE A 1120 19.91 36.86 -11.38
CA PHE A 1120 19.65 35.99 -10.23
C PHE A 1120 18.64 36.68 -9.31
N VAL A 1121 17.65 35.94 -8.82
CA VAL A 1121 16.59 36.41 -7.92
C VAL A 1121 16.58 35.51 -6.68
N THR A 1122 16.53 36.12 -5.50
CA THR A 1122 16.50 35.40 -4.22
C THR A 1122 15.61 36.10 -3.22
N ASN A 1123 14.89 35.33 -2.41
CA ASN A 1123 14.14 35.86 -1.28
C ASN A 1123 15.08 36.06 -0.07
N THR A 1124 14.71 36.93 0.88
CA THR A 1124 15.49 37.15 2.11
C THR A 1124 15.33 36.01 3.11
N ALA A 1125 14.21 35.28 3.11
CA ALA A 1125 14.00 34.08 3.89
C ALA A 1125 13.39 32.97 3.01
N ASP A 1126 14.25 32.33 2.22
CA ASP A 1126 13.90 31.17 1.38
C ASP A 1126 14.19 29.86 2.15
N PRO A 1127 13.19 29.00 2.40
CA PRO A 1127 13.38 27.80 3.22
C PRO A 1127 14.13 26.67 2.51
N LEU A 1128 14.36 26.73 1.19
CA LEU A 1128 14.97 25.64 0.41
C LEU A 1128 16.19 26.08 -0.41
N THR A 1129 16.24 27.34 -0.83
CA THR A 1129 17.33 27.94 -1.62
C THR A 1129 17.81 29.24 -0.98
N PRO A 1130 18.56 29.15 0.14
CA PRO A 1130 18.92 30.29 0.97
C PRO A 1130 19.76 31.30 0.21
N SER A 1131 19.66 32.56 0.63
CA SER A 1131 20.21 33.70 -0.14
C SER A 1131 21.73 33.67 -0.33
N VAL A 1132 22.45 32.86 0.46
CA VAL A 1132 23.88 32.57 0.28
C VAL A 1132 24.17 31.85 -1.05
N ASN A 1133 23.28 30.97 -1.50
CA ASN A 1133 23.41 30.21 -2.73
C ASN A 1133 23.33 31.14 -3.95
N ALA A 1134 22.33 32.03 -3.98
CA ALA A 1134 22.19 33.04 -5.04
C ALA A 1134 23.41 33.96 -5.13
N ARG A 1135 23.96 34.42 -3.99
CA ARG A 1135 25.20 35.22 -3.96
C ARG A 1135 26.41 34.44 -4.49
N LYS A 1136 26.55 33.17 -4.13
CA LYS A 1136 27.64 32.28 -4.61
C LYS A 1136 27.53 32.05 -6.12
N MET A 1137 26.34 31.69 -6.62
CA MET A 1137 26.12 31.40 -8.04
C MET A 1137 26.21 32.64 -8.91
N ALA A 1138 25.71 33.81 -8.48
CA ALA A 1138 25.89 35.06 -9.21
C ALA A 1138 27.38 35.41 -9.39
N ALA A 1139 28.24 35.09 -8.41
CA ALA A 1139 29.68 35.27 -8.52
C ALA A 1139 30.38 34.31 -9.50
N ARG A 1140 29.73 33.19 -9.88
CA ARG A 1140 30.23 32.24 -10.91
C ARG A 1140 30.01 32.73 -12.35
N PHE A 1141 29.18 33.75 -12.56
CA PHE A 1141 28.83 34.30 -13.88
C PHE A 1141 29.06 35.82 -13.93
N PRO A 1142 30.30 36.29 -14.16
CA PRO A 1142 30.68 37.70 -14.09
C PRO A 1142 29.81 38.61 -14.97
N GLY A 1143 29.51 39.81 -14.45
CA GLY A 1143 28.65 40.80 -15.12
C GLY A 1143 27.14 40.60 -14.90
N SER A 1144 26.72 39.48 -14.33
CA SER A 1144 25.32 39.19 -13.99
C SER A 1144 24.79 40.02 -12.82
N GLY A 1145 23.48 40.24 -12.78
CA GLY A 1145 22.79 40.98 -11.72
C GLY A 1145 22.22 40.07 -10.63
N LEU A 1146 22.07 40.59 -9.42
CA LEU A 1146 21.39 39.94 -8.31
C LEU A 1146 20.29 40.87 -7.78
N LEU A 1147 19.05 40.39 -7.83
CA LEU A 1147 17.86 41.00 -7.24
C LEU A 1147 17.51 40.28 -5.94
N THR A 1148 17.27 41.04 -4.88
CA THR A 1148 16.78 40.48 -3.60
C THR A 1148 15.32 40.86 -3.41
N LEU A 1149 14.48 39.90 -3.01
CA LEU A 1149 13.09 40.11 -2.63
C LEU A 1149 12.97 39.96 -1.11
N ASP A 1150 12.58 41.02 -0.42
CA ASP A 1150 12.40 41.02 1.03
C ASP A 1150 11.05 40.41 1.43
N ALA A 1151 11.07 39.08 1.52
CA ALA A 1151 9.91 38.23 1.80
C ALA A 1151 10.34 36.85 2.30
N PRO A 1152 9.46 36.14 3.04
CA PRO A 1152 9.55 34.70 3.20
C PRO A 1152 9.06 33.97 1.93
N GLY A 1153 9.48 32.72 1.77
CA GLY A 1153 8.97 31.80 0.74
C GLY A 1153 10.03 31.35 -0.24
N HIS A 1154 9.76 30.28 -0.97
CA HIS A 1154 10.70 29.69 -1.93
C HIS A 1154 10.55 30.34 -3.31
N SER A 1155 11.60 31.00 -3.83
CA SER A 1155 11.59 31.78 -5.08
C SER A 1155 10.59 32.97 -5.12
N SER A 1156 10.76 33.88 -6.08
CA SER A 1156 9.87 35.04 -6.25
C SER A 1156 8.53 34.70 -6.89
N VAL A 1157 8.41 33.56 -7.57
CA VAL A 1157 7.16 33.16 -8.23
C VAL A 1157 6.00 33.02 -7.23
N PHE A 1158 6.29 32.58 -6.00
CA PHE A 1158 5.29 32.39 -4.92
C PHE A 1158 5.06 33.65 -4.06
N VAL A 1159 5.65 34.79 -4.44
CA VAL A 1159 5.63 36.04 -3.67
C VAL A 1159 5.13 37.21 -4.54
N PRO A 1160 3.97 37.81 -4.24
CA PRO A 1160 3.49 38.97 -4.98
C PRO A 1160 4.42 40.18 -4.80
N SER A 1161 5.08 40.62 -5.89
CA SER A 1161 5.94 41.80 -5.89
C SER A 1161 6.03 42.40 -7.30
N ASN A 1162 5.27 43.47 -7.53
CA ASN A 1162 5.31 44.25 -8.78
C ASN A 1162 6.72 44.81 -9.06
N CYS A 1163 7.50 45.12 -8.02
CA CYS A 1163 8.90 45.52 -8.13
C CYS A 1163 9.73 44.42 -8.79
N THR A 1164 9.63 43.18 -8.28
CA THR A 1164 10.38 42.04 -8.83
C THR A 1164 9.95 41.70 -10.25
N TRP A 1165 8.64 41.71 -10.51
CA TRP A 1165 8.09 41.45 -11.84
C TRP A 1165 8.46 42.52 -12.88
N THR A 1166 8.55 43.78 -12.47
CA THR A 1166 9.01 44.89 -13.33
C THR A 1166 10.45 44.65 -13.77
N HIS A 1167 11.36 44.32 -12.85
CA HIS A 1167 12.75 44.03 -13.21
C HIS A 1167 12.91 42.75 -14.02
N ALA A 1168 12.10 41.71 -13.78
CA ALA A 1168 12.06 40.52 -14.64
C ALA A 1168 11.64 40.90 -16.08
N ARG A 1169 10.58 41.71 -16.24
CA ARG A 1169 10.13 42.22 -17.55
C ARG A 1169 11.22 43.05 -18.24
N GLU A 1170 11.80 44.03 -17.56
CA GLU A 1170 12.89 44.88 -18.08
C GLU A 1170 14.09 44.04 -18.55
N TYR A 1171 14.45 43.01 -17.79
CA TYR A 1171 15.52 42.10 -18.14
C TYR A 1171 15.22 41.32 -19.44
N PHE A 1172 14.04 40.72 -19.58
CA PHE A 1172 13.67 40.01 -20.82
C PHE A 1172 13.45 40.95 -22.01
N VAL A 1173 12.88 42.14 -21.81
CA VAL A 1173 12.54 43.09 -22.89
C VAL A 1173 13.75 43.87 -23.41
N SER A 1174 14.66 44.32 -22.54
CA SER A 1174 15.81 45.15 -22.94
C SER A 1174 17.17 44.64 -22.47
N GLY A 1175 17.23 43.61 -21.61
CA GLY A 1175 18.49 43.17 -20.98
C GLY A 1175 18.96 44.08 -19.86
N THR A 1176 18.09 44.98 -19.37
CA THR A 1176 18.40 45.85 -18.24
C THR A 1176 18.49 45.00 -16.97
N LEU A 1177 19.65 44.99 -16.33
CA LEU A 1177 19.81 44.43 -14.99
C LEU A 1177 19.41 45.46 -13.93
N PRO A 1178 18.88 45.02 -12.77
CA PRO A 1178 18.65 45.90 -11.64
C PRO A 1178 19.95 46.49 -11.12
N ALA A 1179 19.86 47.63 -10.44
CA ALA A 1179 21.02 48.24 -9.79
C ALA A 1179 21.63 47.29 -8.74
N LYS A 1180 22.95 47.38 -8.53
CA LYS A 1180 23.65 46.52 -7.57
C LYS A 1180 23.11 46.78 -6.16
N GLY A 1181 22.51 45.76 -5.56
CA GLY A 1181 21.91 45.85 -4.23
C GLY A 1181 20.44 46.28 -4.22
N THR A 1182 19.73 46.27 -5.36
CA THR A 1182 18.27 46.44 -5.38
C THR A 1182 17.60 45.39 -4.49
N VAL A 1183 16.73 45.88 -3.60
CA VAL A 1183 15.82 45.06 -2.79
C VAL A 1183 14.39 45.47 -3.14
N CYS A 1184 13.57 44.50 -3.54
CA CYS A 1184 12.13 44.67 -3.75
C CYS A 1184 11.36 44.17 -2.52
N PRO A 1185 10.33 44.89 -2.02
CA PRO A 1185 9.44 44.36 -1.00
C PRO A 1185 8.39 43.41 -1.60
N ALA A 1186 7.73 42.60 -0.76
CA ALA A 1186 6.44 42.00 -1.09
C ALA A 1186 5.33 43.08 -1.07
N ASP A 1187 4.36 42.96 -1.97
CA ASP A 1187 3.24 43.92 -2.11
C ASP A 1187 2.13 43.70 -1.07
N ILE A 1188 2.10 42.54 -0.41
CA ILE A 1188 1.10 42.14 0.58
C ILE A 1188 1.78 41.44 1.77
N SER A 1189 1.00 41.14 2.82
CA SER A 1189 1.41 40.29 3.95
C SER A 1189 0.86 38.86 3.79
N PRO A 1190 1.59 37.80 4.19
CA PRO A 1190 1.06 36.43 4.28
C PRO A 1190 -0.11 36.28 5.25
N PHE A 1191 -0.21 37.16 6.25
CA PHE A 1191 -1.34 37.22 7.18
C PHE A 1191 -2.17 38.47 6.91
N PRO A 1192 -3.51 38.36 6.77
CA PRO A 1192 -4.42 39.49 6.53
C PRO A 1192 -4.65 40.32 7.81
N GLY A 1193 -3.63 41.05 8.25
CA GLY A 1193 -3.70 42.06 9.31
C GLY A 1193 -3.58 43.47 8.72
N LEU A 1194 -4.51 44.36 9.10
CA LEU A 1194 -4.61 45.79 8.74
C LEU A 1194 -3.41 46.38 7.98
N LEU A 1195 -3.54 46.48 6.64
CA LEU A 1195 -2.86 47.53 5.90
C LEU A 1195 -3.21 48.86 6.57
N GLY A 1196 -2.20 49.58 7.03
CA GLY A 1196 -2.37 50.69 7.96
C GLY A 1196 -3.32 51.76 7.42
N ALA A 1197 -4.21 52.25 8.29
CA ALA A 1197 -5.09 53.38 8.01
C ALA A 1197 -4.32 54.73 8.04
N SER A 1198 -3.16 54.79 7.39
CA SER A 1198 -2.30 55.97 7.30
C SER A 1198 -2.12 56.49 5.86
N ASP A 1199 -2.19 55.62 4.84
CA ASP A 1199 -1.99 56.01 3.43
C ASP A 1199 -3.32 56.12 2.67
N ALA A 1200 -4.35 56.62 3.35
CA ALA A 1200 -5.57 57.10 2.71
C ALA A 1200 -5.37 58.51 2.13
N ASP A 1201 -4.32 58.71 1.31
CA ASP A 1201 -4.21 59.94 0.51
C ASP A 1201 -5.03 59.81 -0.77
N SER A 1202 -5.96 60.75 -0.93
CA SER A 1202 -7.08 60.66 -1.85
C SER A 1202 -6.72 61.18 -3.25
N SER A 1203 -5.98 60.41 -4.06
CA SER A 1203 -5.85 60.70 -5.50
C SER A 1203 -5.36 59.54 -6.39
N THR A 1204 -6.17 58.47 -6.59
CA THR A 1204 -6.15 57.64 -7.84
C THR A 1204 -7.33 56.64 -7.85
N GLY A 1205 -8.54 57.14 -8.10
CA GLY A 1205 -9.72 56.27 -8.26
C GLY A 1205 -9.63 55.42 -9.54
N GLY A 1206 -9.79 54.09 -9.39
CA GLY A 1206 -9.94 53.15 -10.52
C GLY A 1206 -9.08 51.89 -10.43
N ALA A 1207 -7.86 51.98 -9.88
CA ALA A 1207 -6.89 50.89 -9.94
C ALA A 1207 -6.92 49.90 -8.76
N SER A 1208 -7.65 50.19 -7.68
CA SER A 1208 -7.60 49.41 -6.42
C SER A 1208 -8.53 48.19 -6.36
N VAL A 1209 -9.67 48.23 -7.07
CA VAL A 1209 -10.66 47.13 -7.08
C VAL A 1209 -10.15 45.96 -7.93
N VAL A 1210 -9.66 46.24 -9.14
CA VAL A 1210 -9.06 45.23 -10.05
C VAL A 1210 -7.87 44.51 -9.38
N ARG A 1211 -7.11 45.18 -8.51
CA ARG A 1211 -6.00 44.56 -7.75
C ARG A 1211 -6.46 43.50 -6.76
N ARG A 1212 -7.63 43.66 -6.12
CA ARG A 1212 -8.16 42.63 -5.21
C ARG A 1212 -8.65 41.41 -5.99
N ASP A 1213 -9.36 41.61 -7.09
CA ASP A 1213 -9.86 40.49 -7.90
C ASP A 1213 -8.73 39.74 -8.62
N ALA A 1214 -7.68 40.45 -9.08
CA ALA A 1214 -6.47 39.82 -9.61
C ALA A 1214 -5.72 39.00 -8.54
N VAL A 1215 -5.50 39.54 -7.34
CA VAL A 1215 -4.86 38.81 -6.23
C VAL A 1215 -5.74 37.65 -5.73
N HIS A 1216 -7.06 37.78 -5.75
CA HIS A 1216 -7.97 36.69 -5.38
C HIS A 1216 -8.04 35.60 -6.46
N THR A 1217 -7.93 35.96 -7.74
CA THR A 1217 -7.89 35.02 -8.87
C THR A 1217 -6.54 34.30 -8.90
N LEU A 1218 -5.43 35.03 -8.76
CA LEU A 1218 -4.10 34.45 -8.53
C LEU A 1218 -4.13 33.54 -7.31
N GLY A 1219 -4.68 33.99 -6.17
CA GLY A 1219 -4.81 33.17 -4.96
C GLY A 1219 -5.59 31.87 -5.17
N LYS A 1220 -6.64 31.87 -6.01
CA LYS A 1220 -7.39 30.66 -6.38
C LYS A 1220 -6.64 29.75 -7.35
N VAL A 1221 -5.96 30.31 -8.36
CA VAL A 1221 -5.09 29.55 -9.29
C VAL A 1221 -3.92 28.94 -8.53
N TRP A 1222 -3.32 29.68 -7.61
CA TRP A 1222 -2.28 29.21 -6.69
C TRP A 1222 -2.81 28.22 -5.66
N GLN A 1223 -4.06 28.32 -5.20
CA GLN A 1223 -4.67 27.26 -4.41
C GLN A 1223 -4.77 25.98 -5.25
N GLY A 1224 -5.25 26.06 -6.50
CA GLY A 1224 -5.26 24.93 -7.44
C GLY A 1224 -3.86 24.36 -7.70
N PHE A 1225 -2.86 25.20 -7.95
CA PHE A 1225 -1.48 24.78 -8.24
C PHE A 1225 -0.76 24.24 -7.01
N ALA A 1226 -0.81 24.93 -5.86
CA ALA A 1226 -0.21 24.43 -4.62
C ALA A 1226 -0.92 23.17 -4.13
N THR A 1227 -2.26 23.08 -4.25
CA THR A 1227 -2.99 21.84 -3.96
C THR A 1227 -2.63 20.73 -4.96
N SER A 1228 -2.34 21.04 -6.23
CA SER A 1228 -1.83 20.08 -7.22
C SER A 1228 -0.38 19.64 -6.92
N LEU A 1229 0.47 20.56 -6.45
CA LEU A 1229 1.87 20.28 -6.13
C LEU A 1229 2.01 19.50 -4.81
N LEU A 1230 1.14 19.78 -3.82
CA LEU A 1230 1.14 19.18 -2.49
C LEU A 1230 0.25 17.93 -2.37
N ARG A 1231 -0.71 17.69 -3.27
CA ARG A 1231 -1.42 16.39 -3.38
C ARG A 1231 -0.62 15.32 -4.14
N ARG A 1232 0.59 15.65 -4.60
CA ARG A 1232 1.46 14.80 -5.43
C ARG A 1232 2.87 14.64 -4.84
N THR A 1233 3.03 14.98 -3.56
CA THR A 1233 4.23 14.79 -2.73
C THR A 1233 3.82 14.11 -1.44
#